data_AF-A0A7W7SI21-F1
#
_entry.id   AF-A0A7W7SI21-F1
#
_cell.length_a   1.000
_cell.length_b   1.000
_cell.length_c   1.000
_cell.angle_alpha   90.00
_cell.angle_beta   90.00
_cell.angle_gamma   90.00
#
_symmetry.space_group_name_H-M   'P 1'
#
loop_
_entity.id
_entity.type
_entity.pdbx_description
1 polymer ?
#
loop_
_entity_poly.entity_id
_entity_poly.type
_entity_poly.pdbx_seq_one_letter_code
_entity_poly.pdbx_strand_id
1 'polypeptide(L)'
;MNNATRQQTGKARPRSAPQLVRLRRLIFGGARRIRRLWRIVQLNRVARRKVARPRRWGWRPSGVAMLQRLSIPFAIFFLAWVGYAVVTVVQARKGPVWERCEASGNACGVILGFASPFLALALATSVFLLYRYLRIRRPIARTARRRPHDLVPSAGTMTDEVVGRRELCRVIAQSLRDRATRRPYLLVGGVGAGKTAVLVHLTQLLAQQGAVPVPLRLRDVGADGGKLDFGELAKRRFCAETDPGLLSTEQSVKVWRQLCIDGRAVVLADGLEEAFTAADQQADRDNLIRRAIQLADRQKLPLVIASRPHAPLEETEASIIDLEPLSEEAALDYLTRSDPDPDSTRLDWIVETAMVSESPLYMQLARQLRQHHLLEHLEKSKDWDQLDTRSRDRSMLRLRLLETWERALVDGHLREEVALPSEERAKTVKMISALACIGLLQDRLEVSFKELIEPADSWLAGAAGSLHREITELNGMEITRCESLLSLYTSRAEALGLVEAFGDRVRFPHSILQAYFGSSCLHSVGSALEEAIGGQGPGRELLIALVLRGCKKSPRATDGVAQLLVDAARERSDAKALDMYATALEYDVHVQKPIHRSIAKELLERWPKITSGDRRTLDEAKHRLVARFGEALREISRRRDELQRSPVEGFDYGEPAYAEFLQIAKWERSYSLRLGIAQEIGAGGDAAFNAIRKLYRRGDPGEEGDDPVWQYEQAVQARRAVERRHRYPALVDGPGAEERRERYRQLVRDDDEKRRQLWREFAARAWLVPMIVGSVGVERRGEAKERLDLWLKHLDPLASAGGRADLPISFEIALAQGFKSAANRRKRHPDTSNEAREYLIEQAETMLSRARFWFSQLTLIHALCLWELPDHTGRTLPEEQDRSSGSVRWRRPRADPSDAVQRWLTMAGSARAAVDRRPEDQGRRGERLHPFVARAADLAVLALETGRPEQYIWIDEKGAMENVGSSPGDPRFYRKHNLWIPSSVGWSTLDPRAQQLLGDVLLLVNLTERNGKPDELESRLERANRNSLPPCLAKDRSPLQPERTIGMAETAEPGNTCLRDCPFELCPYPSKGESLRAELREVFCRQQQALLYWHRGLLPVLGRKRAPWQGVTCKELSRFWEAMAARTRTPRS
;
A
#
# COMPACT_ATOMS: atom_id res chain seq x y z
N MET A 1 -44.70 8.22 45.84
CA MET A 1 -44.59 6.79 45.47
C MET A 1 -43.30 6.60 44.68
N ASN A 2 -42.39 5.81 45.24
CA ASN A 2 -41.03 5.59 44.75
C ASN A 2 -41.02 4.76 43.46
N ASN A 3 -40.82 5.40 42.30
CA ASN A 3 -40.47 4.68 41.07
C ASN A 3 -38.96 4.44 41.04
N ALA A 4 -38.59 3.24 41.50
CA ALA A 4 -37.25 2.71 41.40
C ALA A 4 -36.78 2.70 39.94
N THR A 5 -35.81 3.56 39.63
CA THR A 5 -35.02 3.52 38.40
C THR A 5 -34.27 2.19 38.35
N ARG A 6 -34.86 1.20 37.66
CA ARG A 6 -34.16 -0.03 37.26
C ARG A 6 -32.89 0.37 36.51
N GLN A 7 -31.73 0.19 37.13
CA GLN A 7 -30.45 0.22 36.44
C GLN A 7 -30.53 -0.76 35.26
N GLN A 8 -30.39 -0.23 34.03
CA GLN A 8 -30.39 -1.04 32.82
C GLN A 8 -29.25 -2.06 32.89
N THR A 9 -29.60 -3.35 32.87
CA THR A 9 -28.65 -4.45 32.78
C THR A 9 -27.90 -4.35 31.44
N GLY A 10 -26.57 -4.16 31.49
CA GLY A 10 -25.73 -3.99 30.29
C GLY A 10 -25.81 -5.16 29.29
N LYS A 11 -25.44 -4.88 28.03
CA LYS A 11 -25.56 -5.83 26.90
C LYS A 11 -24.85 -7.16 27.18
N ALA A 12 -25.54 -8.26 26.96
CA ALA A 12 -25.02 -9.59 27.24
C ALA A 12 -24.13 -10.07 26.07
N ARG A 13 -22.86 -10.37 26.37
CA ARG A 13 -21.94 -10.98 25.39
C ARG A 13 -22.50 -12.33 24.89
N PRO A 14 -22.42 -12.63 23.59
CA PRO A 14 -22.83 -13.92 23.06
C PRO A 14 -22.02 -15.06 23.71
N ARG A 15 -22.70 -16.19 24.00
CA ARG A 15 -22.05 -17.37 24.59
C ARG A 15 -21.06 -17.96 23.59
N SER A 16 -19.76 -17.84 23.86
CA SER A 16 -18.78 -18.71 23.20
C SER A 16 -18.86 -20.11 23.84
N ALA A 17 -19.34 -21.12 23.14
CA ALA A 17 -19.30 -22.51 23.62
C ALA A 17 -17.85 -23.08 23.57
N PRO A 18 -17.46 -24.07 24.41
CA PRO A 18 -18.04 -24.56 25.67
C PRO A 18 -17.16 -24.24 26.92
N GLN A 19 -17.62 -24.73 28.07
CA GLN A 19 -17.51 -24.23 29.45
C GLN A 19 -16.15 -24.28 30.19
N LEU A 20 -15.00 -24.52 29.54
CA LEU A 20 -13.74 -24.78 30.27
C LEU A 20 -12.96 -23.54 30.74
N VAL A 21 -13.50 -22.32 30.62
CA VAL A 21 -12.80 -21.08 31.04
C VAL A 21 -13.37 -20.47 32.34
N ARG A 22 -14.41 -21.08 32.93
CA ARG A 22 -15.01 -20.57 34.18
C ARG A 22 -14.10 -20.70 35.41
N LEU A 23 -13.18 -21.67 35.44
CA LEU A 23 -12.27 -21.86 36.58
C LEU A 23 -11.16 -20.80 36.71
N ARG A 24 -11.00 -19.89 35.73
CA ARG A 24 -9.89 -18.92 35.69
C ARG A 24 -10.25 -17.49 36.14
N ARG A 25 -11.51 -17.26 36.56
CA ARG A 25 -12.04 -15.96 36.99
C ARG A 25 -12.14 -15.77 38.51
N LEU A 26 -11.81 -16.79 39.31
CA LEU A 26 -11.97 -16.77 40.78
C LEU A 26 -10.64 -16.76 41.56
N ILE A 27 -9.62 -16.01 41.11
CA ILE A 27 -8.38 -15.86 41.89
C ILE A 27 -8.04 -14.36 42.07
N PHE A 28 -8.00 -14.00 43.36
CA PHE A 28 -7.83 -12.74 44.11
C PHE A 28 -7.12 -11.50 43.48
N GLY A 29 -7.50 -10.34 44.03
CA GLY A 29 -7.22 -8.97 43.56
C GLY A 29 -5.77 -8.52 43.40
N GLY A 30 -4.77 -9.27 43.90
CA GLY A 30 -3.34 -9.00 43.62
C GLY A 30 -2.86 -9.52 42.26
N ALA A 31 -3.57 -10.48 41.66
CA ALA A 31 -3.14 -11.16 40.44
C ALA A 31 -3.30 -10.32 39.16
N ARG A 32 -4.08 -9.22 39.16
CA ARG A 32 -4.30 -8.41 37.95
C ARG A 32 -3.02 -7.77 37.43
N ARG A 33 -2.15 -7.22 38.30
CA ARG A 33 -0.90 -6.56 37.89
C ARG A 33 0.13 -7.55 37.33
N ILE A 34 0.33 -8.69 38.00
CA ILE A 34 1.26 -9.75 37.56
C ILE A 34 0.73 -10.42 36.28
N ARG A 35 -0.58 -10.68 36.21
CA ARG A 35 -1.21 -11.23 34.99
C ARG A 35 -1.16 -10.24 33.84
N ARG A 36 -1.28 -8.93 34.10
CA ARG A 36 -1.11 -7.87 33.10
C ARG A 36 0.33 -7.83 32.58
N LEU A 37 1.34 -7.81 33.45
CA LEU A 37 2.75 -7.87 33.06
C LEU A 37 3.09 -9.14 32.27
N TRP A 38 2.64 -10.31 32.75
CA TRP A 38 2.88 -11.59 32.08
C TRP A 38 2.13 -11.70 30.74
N ARG A 39 0.90 -11.19 30.69
CA ARG A 39 0.11 -11.08 29.46
C ARG A 39 0.76 -10.10 28.48
N ILE A 40 1.29 -8.96 28.91
CA ILE A 40 2.02 -8.00 28.07
C ILE A 40 3.30 -8.64 27.53
N VAL A 41 4.09 -9.33 28.35
CA VAL A 41 5.31 -10.02 27.90
C VAL A 41 4.99 -11.14 26.91
N GLN A 42 3.92 -11.91 27.14
CA GLN A 42 3.47 -12.94 26.21
C GLN A 42 2.88 -12.35 24.92
N LEU A 43 2.06 -11.31 25.01
CA LEU A 43 1.49 -10.60 23.86
C LEU A 43 2.61 -9.97 23.04
N ASN A 44 3.61 -9.33 23.64
CA ASN A 44 4.77 -8.80 22.94
C ASN A 44 5.61 -9.91 22.28
N ARG A 45 5.65 -11.13 22.82
CA ARG A 45 6.30 -12.28 22.18
C ARG A 45 5.47 -12.87 21.02
N VAL A 46 4.14 -12.82 21.10
CA VAL A 46 3.20 -13.32 20.08
C VAL A 46 3.00 -12.29 18.96
N ALA A 47 2.85 -11.01 19.28
CA ALA A 47 2.74 -9.86 18.38
C ALA A 47 4.02 -9.62 17.54
N ARG A 48 5.17 -10.14 17.98
CA ARG A 48 6.39 -10.19 17.15
C ARG A 48 6.26 -11.15 15.95
N ARG A 49 5.20 -11.96 15.83
CA ARG A 49 5.07 -13.02 14.82
C ARG A 49 3.74 -12.90 14.07
N LYS A 50 3.69 -11.94 13.14
CA LYS A 50 2.48 -11.45 12.45
C LYS A 50 2.13 -12.23 11.17
N VAL A 51 3.13 -12.70 10.45
CA VAL A 51 2.99 -13.55 9.26
C VAL A 51 3.49 -14.97 9.57
N ALA A 52 2.83 -15.96 8.97
CA ALA A 52 3.24 -17.34 9.14
C ALA A 52 4.72 -17.54 8.70
N ARG A 53 5.51 -18.21 9.54
CA ARG A 53 6.87 -18.64 9.21
C ARG A 53 6.76 -19.55 7.99
N PRO A 54 7.40 -19.19 6.87
CA PRO A 54 7.50 -20.08 5.73
C PRO A 54 8.25 -21.33 6.20
N ARG A 55 7.60 -22.49 6.02
CA ARG A 55 8.20 -23.79 6.34
C ARG A 55 9.41 -24.00 5.39
N ARG A 56 10.49 -24.64 5.86
CA ARG A 56 11.66 -25.00 5.04
C ARG A 56 11.25 -25.82 3.82
N TRP A 57 11.80 -25.53 2.64
CA TRP A 57 11.46 -26.25 1.40
C TRP A 57 11.74 -27.75 1.58
N GLY A 58 10.65 -28.51 1.68
CA GLY A 58 10.69 -29.94 1.95
C GLY A 58 11.24 -30.69 0.74
N TRP A 59 11.95 -31.79 0.96
CA TRP A 59 12.34 -32.67 -0.12
C TRP A 59 11.12 -33.48 -0.58
N ARG A 60 10.76 -33.43 -1.86
CA ARG A 60 9.79 -34.37 -2.43
C ARG A 60 10.50 -35.68 -2.80
N PRO A 61 9.85 -36.85 -2.65
CA PRO A 61 10.40 -38.09 -3.17
C PRO A 61 10.22 -38.10 -4.70
N SER A 62 11.26 -37.76 -5.45
CA SER A 62 11.39 -38.17 -6.85
C SER A 62 12.01 -39.56 -6.89
N GLY A 63 11.72 -40.39 -7.92
CA GLY A 63 12.24 -41.75 -8.01
C GLY A 63 13.77 -41.83 -7.87
N VAL A 64 14.49 -40.85 -8.42
CA VAL A 64 15.96 -40.71 -8.30
C VAL A 64 16.38 -40.30 -6.89
N ALA A 65 15.66 -39.39 -6.22
CA ALA A 65 15.94 -39.02 -4.84
C ALA A 65 15.58 -40.13 -3.85
N MET A 66 14.60 -40.97 -4.18
CA MET A 66 14.24 -42.17 -3.41
C MET A 66 15.32 -43.25 -3.57
N LEU A 67 15.85 -43.46 -4.78
CA LEU A 67 17.01 -44.32 -5.02
C LEU A 67 18.25 -43.84 -4.26
N GLN A 68 18.54 -42.53 -4.29
CA GLN A 68 19.63 -41.92 -3.50
C GLN A 68 19.41 -42.03 -1.99
N ARG A 69 18.15 -42.10 -1.52
CA ARG A 69 17.85 -42.29 -0.09
C ARG A 69 17.83 -43.74 0.33
N LEU A 70 17.49 -44.65 -0.56
CA LEU A 70 17.64 -46.08 -0.35
C LEU A 70 19.12 -46.44 -0.35
N SER A 71 19.95 -45.76 -1.15
CA SER A 71 21.39 -45.99 -1.16
C SER A 71 22.12 -45.44 0.07
N ILE A 72 21.58 -44.44 0.78
CA ILE A 72 22.15 -43.92 2.04
C ILE A 72 22.22 -44.97 3.17
N PRO A 73 21.15 -45.71 3.54
CA PRO A 73 21.24 -46.77 4.53
C PRO A 73 22.11 -47.93 4.04
N PHE A 74 22.12 -48.27 2.74
CA PHE A 74 23.08 -49.24 2.19
C PHE A 74 24.54 -48.76 2.33
N ALA A 75 24.79 -47.46 2.12
CA ALA A 75 26.09 -46.83 2.34
C ALA A 75 26.50 -46.80 3.82
N ILE A 76 25.59 -46.47 4.73
CA ILE A 76 25.83 -46.48 6.18
C ILE A 76 26.05 -47.91 6.67
N PHE A 77 25.26 -48.87 6.18
CA PHE A 77 25.43 -50.29 6.48
C PHE A 77 26.78 -50.80 5.98
N PHE A 78 27.19 -50.42 4.77
CA PHE A 78 28.52 -50.74 4.25
C PHE A 78 29.64 -50.11 5.08
N LEU A 79 29.53 -48.84 5.48
CA LEU A 79 30.53 -48.19 6.34
C LEU A 79 30.59 -48.80 7.75
N ALA A 80 29.44 -49.18 8.32
CA ALA A 80 29.37 -49.90 9.59
C ALA A 80 29.96 -51.31 9.46
N TRP A 81 29.75 -51.98 8.33
CA TRP A 81 30.31 -53.30 8.04
C TRP A 81 31.83 -53.24 7.83
N VAL A 82 32.34 -52.25 7.09
CA VAL A 82 33.78 -51.98 6.94
C VAL A 82 34.40 -51.63 8.29
N GLY A 83 33.75 -50.75 9.07
CA GLY A 83 34.20 -50.42 10.43
C GLY A 83 34.25 -51.64 11.35
N TYR A 84 33.24 -52.51 11.28
CA TYR A 84 33.22 -53.77 12.02
C TYR A 84 34.36 -54.71 11.57
N ALA A 85 34.60 -54.84 10.26
CA ALA A 85 35.70 -55.64 9.72
C ALA A 85 37.08 -55.12 10.15
N VAL A 86 37.27 -53.80 10.20
CA VAL A 86 38.51 -53.19 10.70
C VAL A 86 38.68 -53.46 12.19
N VAL A 87 37.61 -53.32 12.99
CA VAL A 87 37.65 -53.59 14.44
C VAL A 87 37.96 -55.06 14.74
N THR A 88 37.40 -56.02 13.99
CA THR A 88 37.68 -57.45 14.18
C THR A 88 39.11 -57.82 13.80
N VAL A 89 39.66 -57.21 12.74
CA VAL A 89 41.07 -57.38 12.33
C VAL A 89 42.02 -56.79 13.37
N VAL A 90 41.74 -55.59 13.89
CA VAL A 90 42.58 -54.91 14.88
C VAL A 90 42.53 -55.58 16.25
N GLN A 91 41.38 -56.13 16.65
CA GLN A 91 41.21 -56.81 17.94
C GLN A 91 41.62 -58.29 17.91
N ALA A 92 42.05 -58.83 16.76
CA ALA A 92 42.44 -60.24 16.57
C ALA A 92 41.45 -61.27 17.16
N ARG A 93 40.16 -60.91 17.24
CA ARG A 93 39.09 -61.80 17.70
C ARG A 93 38.29 -62.27 16.51
N LYS A 94 38.07 -63.60 16.41
CA LYS A 94 37.09 -64.17 15.48
C LYS A 94 35.72 -63.60 15.86
N GLY A 95 35.14 -62.80 14.97
CA GLY A 95 33.83 -62.19 15.23
C GLY A 95 32.71 -63.26 15.20
N PRO A 96 31.61 -63.08 15.94
CA PRO A 96 30.48 -64.02 15.97
C PRO A 96 29.81 -64.25 14.59
N VAL A 97 30.03 -63.34 13.63
CA VAL A 97 29.57 -63.50 12.24
C VAL A 97 30.43 -64.52 11.49
N TRP A 98 31.72 -64.61 11.80
CA TRP A 98 32.65 -65.58 11.18
C TRP A 98 32.34 -67.00 11.64
N GLU A 99 32.07 -67.19 12.94
CA GLU A 99 31.65 -68.49 13.50
C GLU A 99 30.31 -68.95 12.92
N ARG A 100 29.38 -68.01 12.66
CA ARG A 100 28.09 -68.33 12.01
C ARG A 100 28.22 -68.58 10.50
N CYS A 101 29.21 -67.99 9.83
CA CYS A 101 29.53 -68.30 8.43
C CYS A 101 30.27 -69.65 8.29
N GLU A 102 31.13 -70.05 9.22
CA GLU A 102 31.78 -71.38 9.23
C GLU A 102 30.75 -72.51 9.31
N ALA A 103 29.66 -72.30 10.06
CA ALA A 103 28.56 -73.25 10.16
C ALA A 103 27.64 -73.32 8.91
N SER A 104 27.72 -72.34 8.00
CA SER A 104 26.83 -72.20 6.84
C SER A 104 27.47 -72.57 5.48
N GLY A 105 28.73 -73.01 5.48
CA GLY A 105 29.49 -73.33 4.26
C GLY A 105 29.71 -72.14 3.31
N ASN A 106 30.29 -72.42 2.13
CA ASN A 106 30.71 -71.44 1.11
C ASN A 106 29.64 -70.42 0.66
N ALA A 107 28.36 -70.61 1.01
CA ALA A 107 27.28 -69.68 0.71
C ALA A 107 27.49 -68.27 1.30
N CYS A 108 28.09 -68.16 2.49
CA CYS A 108 28.35 -66.86 3.13
C CYS A 108 29.37 -66.04 2.33
N GLY A 109 30.48 -66.66 1.92
CA GLY A 109 31.55 -66.03 1.15
C GLY A 109 31.12 -65.60 -0.25
N VAL A 110 30.26 -66.37 -0.90
CA VAL A 110 29.71 -66.03 -2.23
C VAL A 110 28.75 -64.83 -2.13
N ILE A 111 27.87 -64.78 -1.13
CA ILE A 111 26.95 -63.65 -0.94
C ILE A 111 27.71 -62.37 -0.59
N LEU A 112 28.72 -62.45 0.26
CA LEU A 112 29.57 -61.32 0.65
C LEU A 112 30.46 -60.83 -0.51
N GLY A 113 31.05 -61.76 -1.27
CA GLY A 113 31.86 -61.45 -2.46
C GLY A 113 31.04 -60.85 -3.60
N PHE A 114 29.78 -61.28 -3.75
CA PHE A 114 28.87 -60.74 -4.76
C PHE A 114 28.28 -59.38 -4.35
N ALA A 115 27.88 -59.19 -3.08
CA ALA A 115 27.21 -57.96 -2.64
C ALA A 115 28.16 -56.76 -2.44
N SER A 116 29.42 -57.01 -2.05
CA SER A 116 30.40 -55.97 -1.72
C SER A 116 30.68 -54.99 -2.89
N PRO A 117 30.95 -55.45 -4.13
CA PRO A 117 31.15 -54.55 -5.27
C PRO A 117 29.94 -53.66 -5.58
N PHE A 118 28.72 -54.20 -5.48
CA PHE A 118 27.50 -53.42 -5.71
C PHE A 118 27.25 -52.38 -4.61
N LEU A 119 27.54 -52.72 -3.34
CA LEU A 119 27.44 -51.78 -2.22
C LEU A 119 28.51 -50.68 -2.30
N ALA A 120 29.73 -51.03 -2.67
CA ALA A 120 30.82 -50.07 -2.89
C ALA A 120 30.52 -49.14 -4.08
N LEU A 121 30.00 -49.67 -5.20
CA LEU A 121 29.57 -48.89 -6.34
C LEU A 121 28.39 -47.98 -5.99
N ALA A 122 27.41 -48.47 -5.22
CA ALA A 122 26.28 -47.68 -4.73
C ALA A 122 26.72 -46.55 -3.79
N LEU A 123 27.70 -46.81 -2.90
CA LEU A 123 28.30 -45.79 -2.04
C LEU A 123 29.03 -44.74 -2.90
N ALA A 124 29.92 -45.17 -3.80
CA ALA A 124 30.71 -44.28 -4.64
C ALA A 124 29.81 -43.39 -5.52
N THR A 125 28.79 -43.96 -6.16
CA THR A 125 27.81 -43.19 -6.94
C THR A 125 26.98 -42.24 -6.07
N SER A 126 26.57 -42.65 -4.87
CA SER A 126 25.81 -41.79 -3.95
C SER A 126 26.63 -40.62 -3.44
N VAL A 127 27.88 -40.88 -3.04
CA VAL A 127 28.83 -39.84 -2.60
C VAL A 127 29.15 -38.91 -3.76
N PHE A 128 29.38 -39.42 -4.96
CA PHE A 128 29.65 -38.62 -6.15
C PHE A 128 28.48 -37.70 -6.50
N LEU A 129 27.25 -38.22 -6.53
CA LEU A 129 26.05 -37.43 -6.84
C LEU A 129 25.74 -36.41 -5.75
N LEU A 130 25.90 -36.77 -4.47
CA LEU A 130 25.70 -35.85 -3.35
C LEU A 130 26.77 -34.75 -3.33
N TYR A 131 28.03 -35.12 -3.54
CA TYR A 131 29.14 -34.18 -3.65
C TYR A 131 28.92 -33.19 -4.79
N ARG A 132 28.55 -33.67 -5.98
CA ARG A 132 28.22 -32.84 -7.14
C ARG A 132 27.07 -31.88 -6.85
N TYR A 133 25.98 -32.39 -6.27
CA TYR A 133 24.82 -31.57 -5.92
C TYR A 133 25.19 -30.48 -4.91
N LEU A 134 25.98 -30.81 -3.89
CA LEU A 134 26.44 -29.85 -2.87
C LEU A 134 27.47 -28.86 -3.43
N ARG A 135 28.38 -29.29 -4.30
CA ARG A 135 29.43 -28.45 -4.90
C ARG A 135 28.84 -27.37 -5.81
N ILE A 136 27.81 -27.69 -6.59
CA ILE A 136 27.14 -26.72 -7.47
C ILE A 136 26.19 -25.82 -6.65
N ARG A 137 25.48 -26.37 -5.67
CA ARG A 137 24.48 -25.61 -4.90
C ARG A 137 25.08 -24.69 -3.84
N ARG A 138 26.14 -25.11 -3.13
CA ARG A 138 26.67 -24.39 -1.96
C ARG A 138 27.22 -23.00 -2.29
N PRO A 139 27.96 -22.76 -3.39
CA PRO A 139 28.46 -21.44 -3.76
C PRO A 139 27.31 -20.45 -3.97
N ILE A 140 26.36 -20.76 -4.87
CA ILE A 140 25.19 -19.90 -5.13
C ILE A 140 24.39 -19.65 -3.84
N ALA A 141 24.11 -20.69 -3.06
CA ALA A 141 23.36 -20.53 -1.82
C ALA A 141 24.14 -19.74 -0.74
N ARG A 142 25.47 -19.73 -0.77
CA ARG A 142 26.32 -18.91 0.12
C ARG A 142 26.34 -17.46 -0.35
N THR A 143 26.55 -17.21 -1.65
CA THR A 143 26.50 -15.87 -2.23
C THR A 143 25.14 -15.23 -1.98
N ALA A 144 24.04 -15.94 -2.27
CA ALA A 144 22.67 -15.47 -2.00
C ALA A 144 22.39 -15.16 -0.52
N ARG A 145 23.10 -15.80 0.43
CA ARG A 145 22.92 -15.53 1.87
C ARG A 145 23.76 -14.37 2.38
N ARG A 146 24.99 -14.22 1.87
CA ARG A 146 26.00 -13.28 2.37
C ARG A 146 26.05 -11.98 1.57
N ARG A 147 25.92 -12.06 0.24
CA ARG A 147 25.97 -10.93 -0.70
C ARG A 147 24.88 -11.10 -1.76
N PRO A 148 23.60 -10.85 -1.40
CA PRO A 148 22.50 -10.99 -2.34
C PRO A 148 22.54 -9.93 -3.46
N HIS A 149 23.17 -8.79 -3.23
CA HIS A 149 23.33 -7.70 -4.21
C HIS A 149 24.14 -8.16 -5.43
N ASP A 150 25.26 -8.86 -5.21
CA ASP A 150 26.12 -9.38 -6.28
C ASP A 150 25.39 -10.33 -7.25
N LEU A 151 24.34 -11.02 -6.79
CA LEU A 151 23.56 -11.92 -7.64
C LEU A 151 22.47 -11.21 -8.42
N VAL A 152 21.89 -10.12 -7.89
CA VAL A 152 20.78 -9.41 -8.54
C VAL A 152 21.38 -8.32 -9.45
N PRO A 153 21.43 -8.50 -10.78
CA PRO A 153 22.23 -7.63 -11.65
C PRO A 153 21.69 -6.20 -11.75
N SER A 154 20.40 -6.01 -11.43
CA SER A 154 19.71 -4.72 -11.40
C SER A 154 19.91 -3.95 -10.08
N ALA A 155 20.43 -4.62 -9.05
CA ALA A 155 20.79 -3.96 -7.79
C ALA A 155 22.15 -3.29 -8.00
N GLY A 156 22.16 -2.05 -8.49
CA GLY A 156 23.37 -1.24 -8.53
C GLY A 156 24.03 -1.11 -7.14
N THR A 157 25.21 -0.49 -7.08
CA THR A 157 26.00 -0.28 -5.86
C THR A 157 25.28 0.50 -4.75
N MET A 158 24.11 1.09 -5.05
CA MET A 158 23.35 1.98 -4.18
C MET A 158 22.21 1.31 -3.40
N THR A 159 21.90 0.03 -3.65
CA THR A 159 20.72 -0.65 -3.07
C THR A 159 21.03 -1.39 -1.76
N ASP A 160 21.43 -0.67 -0.71
CA ASP A 160 21.64 -1.28 0.61
C ASP A 160 20.34 -1.61 1.36
N GLU A 161 20.35 -2.77 2.05
CA GLU A 161 19.36 -3.40 2.96
C GLU A 161 17.90 -2.87 2.94
N VAL A 162 16.95 -3.75 2.54
CA VAL A 162 15.52 -3.43 2.47
C VAL A 162 14.86 -3.33 3.83
N VAL A 163 14.32 -2.16 4.14
CA VAL A 163 13.59 -1.89 5.37
C VAL A 163 12.08 -2.08 5.16
N GLY A 164 11.37 -2.51 6.20
CA GLY A 164 9.90 -2.55 6.23
C GLY A 164 9.20 -3.69 5.46
N ARG A 165 9.84 -4.41 4.52
CA ARG A 165 9.15 -5.38 3.61
C ARG A 165 9.39 -6.86 3.88
N ARG A 166 9.78 -7.19 5.11
CA ARG A 166 10.07 -8.58 5.52
C ARG A 166 8.83 -9.47 5.51
N GLU A 167 7.69 -8.92 5.90
CA GLU A 167 6.39 -9.60 5.92
C GLU A 167 5.98 -10.02 4.52
N LEU A 168 6.04 -9.09 3.57
CA LEU A 168 5.73 -9.35 2.17
C LEU A 168 6.58 -10.50 1.59
N CYS A 169 7.90 -10.46 1.80
CA CYS A 169 8.80 -11.51 1.31
C CYS A 169 8.47 -12.89 1.91
N ARG A 170 8.02 -12.96 3.18
CA ARG A 170 7.57 -14.22 3.80
C ARG A 170 6.31 -14.76 3.16
N VAL A 171 5.34 -13.89 2.86
CA VAL A 171 4.07 -14.28 2.21
C VAL A 171 4.34 -14.86 0.82
N ILE A 172 5.15 -14.16 0.01
CA ILE A 172 5.54 -14.62 -1.33
C ILE A 172 6.26 -15.97 -1.25
N ALA A 173 7.27 -16.10 -0.38
CA ALA A 173 8.02 -17.34 -0.23
C ALA A 173 7.15 -18.54 0.22
N GLN A 174 6.12 -18.29 1.05
CA GLN A 174 5.19 -19.33 1.46
C GLN A 174 4.30 -19.78 0.28
N SER A 175 3.81 -18.87 -0.53
CA SER A 175 2.93 -19.18 -1.65
C SER A 175 3.66 -19.87 -2.81
N LEU A 176 4.91 -19.48 -3.10
CA LEU A 176 5.74 -20.12 -4.14
C LEU A 176 6.04 -21.60 -3.83
N ARG A 177 5.97 -22.00 -2.56
CA ARG A 177 6.29 -23.37 -2.14
C ARG A 177 5.21 -24.39 -2.55
N ASP A 178 3.93 -24.04 -2.47
CA ASP A 178 2.84 -25.00 -2.67
C ASP A 178 2.53 -25.17 -4.16
N ARG A 179 2.96 -26.29 -4.76
CA ARG A 179 2.78 -26.56 -6.19
C ARG A 179 1.31 -26.60 -6.63
N ALA A 180 0.37 -26.98 -5.76
CA ALA A 180 -1.05 -27.04 -6.12
C ALA A 180 -1.64 -25.65 -6.36
N THR A 181 -1.15 -24.65 -5.62
CA THR A 181 -1.63 -23.28 -5.66
C THR A 181 -0.62 -22.32 -6.28
N ARG A 182 0.51 -22.84 -6.80
CA ARG A 182 1.61 -22.05 -7.34
C ARG A 182 1.20 -21.40 -8.66
N ARG A 183 1.54 -20.12 -8.76
CA ARG A 183 1.45 -19.29 -9.96
C ARG A 183 2.56 -18.24 -9.96
N PRO A 184 2.87 -17.63 -11.11
CA PRO A 184 3.76 -16.47 -11.18
C PRO A 184 3.24 -15.32 -10.30
N TYR A 185 4.14 -14.65 -9.58
CA TYR A 185 3.85 -13.45 -8.82
C TYR A 185 4.38 -12.24 -9.57
N LEU A 186 3.56 -11.19 -9.68
CA LEU A 186 3.93 -9.93 -10.30
C LEU A 186 3.96 -8.86 -9.21
N LEU A 187 5.16 -8.34 -8.93
CA LEU A 187 5.40 -7.22 -8.04
C LEU A 187 5.30 -5.93 -8.86
N VAL A 188 4.15 -5.27 -8.75
CA VAL A 188 3.86 -4.02 -9.45
C VAL A 188 4.10 -2.86 -8.52
N GLY A 189 4.81 -1.84 -9.00
CA GLY A 189 4.97 -0.59 -8.25
C GLY A 189 5.58 0.48 -9.13
N GLY A 190 5.41 1.74 -8.72
CA GLY A 190 6.03 2.87 -9.41
C GLY A 190 7.57 2.77 -9.49
N VAL A 191 8.18 3.67 -10.26
CA VAL A 191 9.62 3.92 -10.18
C VAL A 191 9.96 4.31 -8.75
N GLY A 192 10.99 3.70 -8.18
CA GLY A 192 11.30 3.91 -6.76
C GLY A 192 10.36 3.17 -5.80
N ALA A 193 9.41 2.36 -6.22
CA ALA A 193 8.65 1.56 -5.25
C ALA A 193 9.48 0.44 -4.60
N GLY A 194 10.82 0.44 -4.63
CA GLY A 194 11.68 -0.56 -3.97
C GLY A 194 11.54 -1.99 -4.50
N LYS A 195 11.18 -2.16 -5.78
CA LYS A 195 10.93 -3.47 -6.41
C LYS A 195 12.18 -4.36 -6.40
N THR A 196 13.28 -3.86 -6.96
CA THR A 196 14.60 -4.51 -6.97
C THR A 196 15.07 -4.83 -5.56
N ALA A 197 14.84 -3.91 -4.62
CA ALA A 197 15.14 -4.12 -3.22
C ALA A 197 14.40 -5.38 -2.68
N VAL A 198 13.10 -5.51 -2.93
CA VAL A 198 12.32 -6.69 -2.52
C VAL A 198 12.88 -7.98 -3.13
N LEU A 199 13.32 -7.95 -4.39
CA LEU A 199 13.95 -9.12 -5.04
C LEU A 199 15.27 -9.52 -4.37
N VAL A 200 16.11 -8.55 -3.97
CA VAL A 200 17.32 -8.79 -3.20
C VAL A 200 17.01 -9.44 -1.86
N HIS A 201 16.04 -8.91 -1.10
CA HIS A 201 15.67 -9.50 0.18
C HIS A 201 15.03 -10.89 0.02
N LEU A 202 14.23 -11.08 -1.02
CA LEU A 202 13.62 -12.38 -1.33
C LEU A 202 14.69 -13.41 -1.71
N THR A 203 15.74 -13.02 -2.45
CA THR A 203 16.92 -13.84 -2.74
C THR A 203 17.55 -14.37 -1.44
N GLN A 204 17.80 -13.46 -0.49
CA GLN A 204 18.37 -13.83 0.81
C GLN A 204 17.45 -14.77 1.61
N LEU A 205 16.16 -14.44 1.69
CA LEU A 205 15.16 -15.18 2.46
C LEU A 205 14.89 -16.58 1.90
N LEU A 206 14.83 -16.72 0.57
CA LEU A 206 14.69 -18.00 -0.13
C LEU A 206 15.91 -18.90 0.09
N ALA A 207 17.12 -18.34 0.01
CA ALA A 207 18.36 -19.06 0.26
C ALA A 207 18.48 -19.55 1.71
N GLN A 208 18.04 -18.76 2.69
CA GLN A 208 17.95 -19.17 4.10
C GLN A 208 16.97 -20.33 4.31
N GLN A 209 15.90 -20.40 3.52
CA GLN A 209 14.88 -21.45 3.60
C GLN A 209 15.22 -22.73 2.82
N GLY A 210 16.32 -22.71 2.07
CA GLY A 210 16.83 -23.86 1.32
C GLY A 210 16.34 -23.94 -0.13
N ALA A 211 15.77 -22.88 -0.69
CA ALA A 211 15.57 -22.71 -2.12
C ALA A 211 16.85 -22.17 -2.80
N VAL A 212 16.90 -22.24 -4.13
CA VAL A 212 17.97 -21.70 -4.97
C VAL A 212 17.38 -20.57 -5.81
N PRO A 213 17.52 -19.30 -5.39
CA PRO A 213 17.05 -18.15 -6.16
C PRO A 213 17.95 -17.94 -7.38
N VAL A 214 17.34 -17.66 -8.54
CA VAL A 214 18.01 -17.29 -9.79
C VAL A 214 17.43 -15.96 -10.26
N PRO A 215 18.10 -14.83 -9.96
CA PRO A 215 17.70 -13.53 -10.46
C PRO A 215 18.00 -13.37 -11.95
N LEU A 216 17.08 -12.73 -12.67
CA LEU A 216 17.14 -12.44 -14.09
C LEU A 216 16.94 -10.95 -14.31
N ARG A 217 17.77 -10.35 -15.17
CA ARG A 217 17.56 -9.00 -15.69
C ARG A 217 16.91 -9.14 -17.06
N LEU A 218 15.68 -8.64 -17.23
CA LEU A 218 14.93 -8.83 -18.47
C LEU A 218 15.29 -7.84 -19.58
N ARG A 219 16.03 -6.77 -19.25
CA ARG A 219 16.55 -5.78 -20.21
C ARG A 219 17.57 -6.37 -21.19
N ASP A 220 18.41 -7.30 -20.73
CA ASP A 220 19.50 -7.89 -21.53
C ASP A 220 18.99 -8.94 -22.54
N VAL A 221 17.66 -9.09 -22.70
CA VAL A 221 17.01 -10.15 -23.49
C VAL A 221 16.81 -9.74 -24.96
N GLY A 222 17.32 -8.58 -25.41
CA GLY A 222 17.06 -8.05 -26.76
C GLY A 222 18.16 -8.30 -27.79
N ALA A 223 17.86 -9.12 -28.82
CA ALA A 223 18.22 -8.96 -30.24
C ALA A 223 17.85 -10.22 -31.05
N ASP A 224 17.86 -11.40 -30.43
CA ASP A 224 17.40 -12.63 -31.07
C ASP A 224 15.88 -12.65 -31.01
N GLY A 225 15.18 -12.67 -32.15
CA GLY A 225 13.70 -12.73 -32.25
C GLY A 225 13.04 -14.01 -31.68
N GLY A 226 13.58 -14.55 -30.59
CA GLY A 226 13.14 -15.74 -29.89
C GLY A 226 12.02 -15.48 -28.89
N LYS A 227 11.22 -16.52 -28.65
CA LYS A 227 10.13 -16.55 -27.65
C LYS A 227 10.70 -16.34 -26.23
N LEU A 228 10.12 -15.42 -25.44
CA LEU A 228 10.46 -15.22 -24.03
C LEU A 228 10.08 -16.45 -23.20
N ASP A 229 11.07 -17.18 -22.68
CA ASP A 229 10.88 -18.29 -21.73
C ASP A 229 11.73 -18.07 -20.47
N PHE A 230 11.08 -17.73 -19.37
CA PHE A 230 11.72 -17.51 -18.06
C PHE A 230 12.49 -18.75 -17.56
N GLY A 231 12.04 -19.96 -17.90
CA GLY A 231 12.69 -21.20 -17.49
C GLY A 231 14.03 -21.42 -18.21
N GLU A 232 14.09 -21.13 -19.50
CA GLU A 232 15.33 -21.26 -20.28
C GLU A 232 16.31 -20.11 -19.97
N LEU A 233 15.81 -18.89 -19.77
CA LEU A 233 16.64 -17.76 -19.32
C LEU A 233 17.27 -18.04 -17.94
N ALA A 234 16.47 -18.57 -17.00
CA ALA A 234 16.97 -18.97 -15.68
C ALA A 234 18.02 -20.07 -15.77
N LYS A 235 17.85 -21.04 -16.68
CA LYS A 235 18.83 -22.09 -16.93
C LYS A 235 20.14 -21.52 -17.46
N ARG A 236 20.09 -20.64 -18.47
CA ARG A 236 21.28 -19.98 -19.04
C ARG A 236 22.03 -19.19 -17.98
N ARG A 237 21.32 -18.37 -17.19
CA ARG A 237 21.93 -17.60 -16.09
C ARG A 237 22.54 -18.51 -15.02
N PHE A 238 21.83 -19.58 -14.64
CA PHE A 238 22.34 -20.54 -13.66
C PHE A 238 23.62 -21.22 -14.14
N CYS A 239 23.69 -21.63 -15.41
CA CYS A 239 24.90 -22.22 -15.97
C CYS A 239 26.07 -21.22 -15.97
N ALA A 240 25.86 -20.00 -16.48
CA ALA A 240 26.88 -18.96 -16.55
C ALA A 240 27.50 -18.63 -15.17
N GLU A 241 26.69 -18.60 -14.11
CA GLU A 241 27.16 -18.36 -12.73
C GLU A 241 27.91 -19.56 -12.11
N THR A 242 27.70 -20.77 -12.65
CA THR A 242 28.34 -22.00 -12.12
C THR A 242 29.53 -22.48 -12.94
N ASP A 243 29.64 -22.05 -14.20
CA ASP A 243 30.66 -22.48 -15.15
C ASP A 243 32.12 -22.13 -14.74
N PRO A 244 32.44 -21.06 -13.98
CA PRO A 244 33.81 -20.74 -13.58
C PRO A 244 34.55 -21.78 -12.71
N GLY A 245 33.93 -22.94 -12.41
CA GLY A 245 34.54 -24.00 -11.60
C GLY A 245 34.12 -25.44 -11.94
N LEU A 246 33.51 -25.67 -13.11
CA LEU A 246 33.04 -26.98 -13.57
C LEU A 246 33.86 -27.52 -14.75
N LEU A 247 34.09 -28.83 -14.79
CA LEU A 247 34.79 -29.51 -15.89
C LEU A 247 33.91 -29.67 -17.15
N SER A 248 32.59 -29.48 -17.06
CA SER A 248 31.65 -29.63 -18.19
C SER A 248 30.31 -28.92 -17.93
N THR A 249 29.83 -28.16 -18.92
CA THR A 249 28.53 -27.46 -18.93
C THR A 249 27.32 -28.41 -18.88
N GLU A 250 27.46 -29.67 -19.29
CA GLU A 250 26.38 -30.66 -19.12
C GLU A 250 26.09 -30.95 -17.64
N GLN A 251 27.09 -30.72 -16.78
CA GLN A 251 26.94 -31.04 -15.37
C GLN A 251 26.00 -30.09 -14.63
N SER A 252 26.05 -28.80 -14.95
CA SER A 252 25.15 -27.77 -14.40
C SER A 252 23.71 -28.01 -14.86
N VAL A 253 23.50 -28.39 -16.13
CA VAL A 253 22.17 -28.68 -16.70
C VAL A 253 21.44 -29.82 -15.98
N LYS A 254 22.12 -30.94 -15.66
CA LYS A 254 21.46 -32.06 -14.93
C LYS A 254 21.10 -31.66 -13.49
N VAL A 255 21.92 -30.84 -12.83
CA VAL A 255 21.61 -30.32 -11.48
C VAL A 255 20.44 -29.33 -11.52
N TRP A 256 20.40 -28.46 -12.54
CA TRP A 256 19.26 -27.58 -12.78
C TRP A 256 17.94 -28.36 -12.92
N ARG A 257 17.91 -29.40 -13.76
CA ARG A 257 16.73 -30.27 -13.91
C ARG A 257 16.29 -30.89 -12.58
N GLN A 258 17.24 -31.38 -11.77
CA GLN A 258 16.94 -31.92 -10.45
C GLN A 258 16.35 -30.85 -9.51
N LEU A 259 16.88 -29.62 -9.53
CA LEU A 259 16.35 -28.51 -8.74
C LEU A 259 14.94 -28.11 -9.17
N CYS A 260 14.62 -28.17 -10.47
CA CYS A 260 13.27 -27.92 -10.98
C CYS A 260 12.27 -29.01 -10.54
N ILE A 261 12.68 -30.30 -10.59
CA ILE A 261 11.85 -31.44 -10.15
C ILE A 261 11.57 -31.38 -8.65
N ASP A 262 12.60 -31.09 -7.85
CA ASP A 262 12.47 -30.85 -6.40
C ASP A 262 11.63 -29.60 -6.10
N GLY A 263 11.36 -28.79 -7.14
CA GLY A 263 10.73 -27.50 -7.07
C GLY A 263 11.46 -26.64 -6.07
N ARG A 264 12.79 -26.48 -6.26
CA ARG A 264 13.80 -25.72 -5.49
C ARG A 264 14.41 -24.52 -6.19
N ALA A 265 14.49 -24.56 -7.51
CA ALA A 265 14.84 -23.40 -8.31
C ALA A 265 13.70 -22.38 -8.22
N VAL A 266 13.99 -21.13 -7.86
CA VAL A 266 13.04 -20.01 -7.84
C VAL A 266 13.56 -18.92 -8.74
N VAL A 267 12.76 -18.49 -9.71
CA VAL A 267 13.15 -17.48 -10.69
C VAL A 267 12.67 -16.11 -10.22
N LEU A 268 13.56 -15.12 -10.23
CA LEU A 268 13.28 -13.74 -9.82
C LEU A 268 13.62 -12.81 -10.99
N ALA A 269 12.62 -12.39 -11.76
CA ALA A 269 12.83 -11.54 -12.92
C ALA A 269 12.62 -10.06 -12.56
N ASP A 270 13.56 -9.19 -12.95
CA ASP A 270 13.49 -7.74 -12.75
C ASP A 270 13.42 -6.99 -14.09
N GLY A 271 12.65 -5.90 -14.11
CA GLY A 271 12.53 -4.99 -15.26
C GLY A 271 11.73 -5.54 -16.44
N LEU A 272 10.52 -6.08 -16.21
CA LEU A 272 9.65 -6.55 -17.31
C LEU A 272 9.30 -5.42 -18.29
N GLU A 273 9.20 -4.19 -17.80
CA GLU A 273 8.96 -2.99 -18.60
C GLU A 273 10.15 -2.61 -19.52
N GLU A 274 11.32 -3.20 -19.30
CA GLU A 274 12.53 -2.94 -20.09
C GLU A 274 12.80 -4.05 -21.11
N ALA A 275 11.96 -5.09 -21.15
CA ALA A 275 12.02 -6.12 -22.18
C ALA A 275 11.34 -5.62 -23.47
N PHE A 276 11.95 -5.88 -24.64
CA PHE A 276 11.43 -5.57 -25.97
C PHE A 276 11.22 -4.08 -26.28
N THR A 277 12.24 -3.23 -26.05
CA THR A 277 12.20 -1.78 -26.34
C THR A 277 12.53 -1.39 -27.80
N ALA A 278 12.75 -2.35 -28.70
CA ALA A 278 12.95 -2.05 -30.13
C ALA A 278 11.62 -1.63 -30.77
N ALA A 279 11.64 -0.54 -31.55
CA ALA A 279 10.46 0.12 -32.13
C ALA A 279 9.54 -0.83 -32.92
N ASP A 280 10.12 -1.86 -33.52
CA ASP A 280 9.49 -2.84 -34.42
C ASP A 280 8.73 -3.95 -33.66
N GLN A 281 8.93 -4.09 -32.35
CA GLN A 281 8.31 -5.14 -31.51
C GLN A 281 7.32 -4.60 -30.47
N GLN A 282 7.11 -3.29 -30.41
CA GLN A 282 6.27 -2.64 -29.39
C GLN A 282 4.82 -3.13 -29.44
N ALA A 283 4.28 -3.44 -30.62
CA ALA A 283 2.91 -3.93 -30.81
C ALA A 283 2.73 -5.41 -30.40
N ASP A 284 3.76 -6.24 -30.59
CA ASP A 284 3.72 -7.68 -30.25
C ASP A 284 4.24 -8.01 -28.83
N ARG A 285 4.92 -7.04 -28.22
CA ARG A 285 5.50 -7.14 -26.88
C ARG A 285 4.50 -7.62 -25.83
N ASP A 286 3.30 -7.06 -25.81
CA ASP A 286 2.29 -7.37 -24.80
C ASP A 286 1.79 -8.81 -24.93
N ASN A 287 1.64 -9.28 -26.17
CA ASN A 287 1.29 -10.66 -26.48
C ASN A 287 2.41 -11.64 -26.06
N LEU A 288 3.68 -11.27 -26.30
CA LEU A 288 4.84 -12.07 -25.90
C LEU A 288 4.96 -12.19 -24.38
N ILE A 289 4.79 -11.08 -23.65
CA ILE A 289 4.81 -11.06 -22.17
C ILE A 289 3.68 -11.93 -21.61
N ARG A 290 2.46 -11.76 -22.11
CA ARG A 290 1.30 -12.55 -21.67
C ARG A 290 1.52 -14.04 -21.91
N ARG A 291 2.02 -14.41 -23.10
CA ARG A 291 2.35 -15.80 -23.44
C ARG A 291 3.43 -16.38 -22.53
N ALA A 292 4.47 -15.62 -22.22
CA ALA A 292 5.55 -16.06 -21.33
C ALA A 292 5.04 -16.33 -19.89
N ILE A 293 4.14 -15.47 -19.38
CA ILE A 293 3.53 -15.66 -18.06
C ILE A 293 2.61 -16.89 -18.05
N GLN A 294 1.80 -17.08 -19.10
CA GLN A 294 0.96 -18.28 -19.25
C GLN A 294 1.81 -19.56 -19.32
N LEU A 295 2.93 -19.54 -20.06
CA LEU A 295 3.87 -20.65 -20.11
C LEU A 295 4.44 -20.97 -18.72
N ALA A 296 4.82 -19.94 -17.96
CA ALA A 296 5.32 -20.11 -16.59
C ALA A 296 4.25 -20.70 -15.64
N ASP A 297 2.98 -20.31 -15.77
CA ASP A 297 1.90 -20.91 -14.98
C ASP A 297 1.64 -22.38 -15.36
N ARG A 298 1.60 -22.69 -16.66
CA ARG A 298 1.46 -24.07 -17.17
C ARG A 298 2.58 -24.98 -16.65
N GLN A 299 3.81 -24.48 -16.62
CA GLN A 299 4.96 -25.20 -16.07
C GLN A 299 4.96 -25.29 -14.53
N LYS A 300 4.10 -24.52 -13.84
CA LYS A 300 4.13 -24.33 -12.37
C LYS A 300 5.52 -23.93 -11.89
N LEU A 301 6.14 -23.01 -12.63
CA LEU A 301 7.43 -22.41 -12.30
C LEU A 301 7.25 -21.46 -11.10
N PRO A 302 8.04 -21.58 -10.02
CA PRO A 302 8.02 -20.60 -8.94
C PRO A 302 8.74 -19.33 -9.41
N LEU A 303 7.95 -18.38 -9.91
CA LEU A 303 8.41 -17.17 -10.57
C LEU A 303 7.89 -15.93 -9.83
N VAL A 304 8.78 -14.96 -9.63
CA VAL A 304 8.43 -13.59 -9.22
C VAL A 304 8.96 -12.63 -10.27
N ILE A 305 8.13 -11.73 -10.75
CA ILE A 305 8.45 -10.75 -11.77
C ILE A 305 8.23 -9.36 -11.18
N ALA A 306 9.22 -8.47 -11.23
CA ALA A 306 9.05 -7.06 -10.92
C ALA A 306 8.75 -6.27 -12.19
N SER A 307 7.72 -5.42 -12.13
CA SER A 307 7.26 -4.62 -13.26
C SER A 307 6.73 -3.26 -12.80
N ARG A 308 6.70 -2.29 -13.70
CA ARG A 308 5.82 -1.11 -13.58
C ARG A 308 4.36 -1.49 -13.82
N PRO A 309 3.39 -0.66 -13.34
CA PRO A 309 1.99 -0.81 -13.72
C PRO A 309 1.87 -0.74 -15.25
N HIS A 310 1.25 -1.76 -15.85
CA HIS A 310 1.05 -1.84 -17.30
C HIS A 310 -0.25 -2.57 -17.59
N ALA A 311 -1.07 -2.05 -18.51
CA ALA A 311 -2.44 -2.50 -18.78
C ALA A 311 -2.58 -4.00 -19.13
N PRO A 312 -1.71 -4.62 -19.95
CA PRO A 312 -1.81 -6.03 -20.32
C PRO A 312 -1.57 -7.00 -19.16
N LEU A 313 -1.04 -6.53 -18.03
CA LEU A 313 -0.74 -7.37 -16.86
C LEU A 313 -2.01 -7.75 -16.08
N GLU A 314 -3.11 -7.02 -16.23
CA GLU A 314 -4.37 -7.31 -15.54
C GLU A 314 -5.04 -8.61 -16.01
N GLU A 315 -4.91 -8.91 -17.31
CA GLU A 315 -5.48 -10.12 -17.91
C GLU A 315 -4.58 -11.36 -17.73
N THR A 316 -3.42 -11.21 -17.09
CA THR A 316 -2.48 -12.32 -16.92
C THR A 316 -2.92 -13.30 -15.83
N GLU A 317 -2.50 -14.56 -15.96
CA GLU A 317 -2.78 -15.60 -14.95
C GLU A 317 -1.90 -15.45 -13.66
N ALA A 318 -1.25 -14.30 -13.48
CA ALA A 318 -0.32 -14.05 -12.37
C ALA A 318 -1.00 -13.46 -11.12
N SER A 319 -0.35 -13.63 -9.96
CA SER A 319 -0.73 -12.94 -8.72
C SER A 319 -0.14 -11.55 -8.70
N ILE A 320 -0.96 -10.51 -8.84
CA ILE A 320 -0.49 -9.13 -8.73
C ILE A 320 -0.39 -8.73 -7.26
N ILE A 321 0.73 -8.12 -6.89
CA ILE A 321 0.98 -7.49 -5.59
C ILE A 321 1.46 -6.08 -5.84
N ASP A 322 0.79 -5.13 -5.22
CA ASP A 322 1.14 -3.73 -5.34
C ASP A 322 2.13 -3.38 -4.24
N LEU A 323 3.25 -2.82 -4.65
CA LEU A 323 4.25 -2.30 -3.76
C LEU A 323 3.91 -0.86 -3.46
N GLU A 324 3.41 -0.64 -2.25
CA GLU A 324 3.15 0.69 -1.72
C GLU A 324 4.48 1.39 -1.42
N PRO A 325 4.52 2.73 -1.41
CA PRO A 325 5.63 3.48 -0.82
C PRO A 325 6.00 2.95 0.57
N LEU A 326 7.27 3.10 0.95
CA LEU A 326 7.69 2.74 2.31
C LEU A 326 6.90 3.58 3.33
N SER A 327 6.69 3.05 4.53
CA SER A 327 6.23 3.93 5.61
C SER A 327 7.32 4.94 5.96
N GLU A 328 6.91 6.13 6.39
CA GLU A 328 7.82 7.11 7.01
C GLU A 328 8.58 6.47 8.17
N GLU A 329 7.94 5.61 8.96
CA GLU A 329 8.60 4.85 10.03
C GLU A 329 9.72 3.92 9.52
N ALA A 330 9.46 3.18 8.43
CA ALA A 330 10.47 2.35 7.80
C ALA A 330 11.59 3.20 7.16
N ALA A 331 11.25 4.39 6.66
CA ALA A 331 12.24 5.33 6.12
C ALA A 331 13.14 5.90 7.23
N LEU A 332 12.59 6.26 8.39
CA LEU A 332 13.36 6.70 9.55
C LEU A 332 14.23 5.58 10.13
N ASP A 333 13.71 4.35 10.25
CA ASP A 333 14.52 3.19 10.67
C ASP A 333 15.69 2.96 9.70
N TYR A 334 15.47 3.11 8.39
CA TYR A 334 16.53 3.05 7.39
C TYR A 334 17.61 4.13 7.59
N LEU A 335 17.20 5.37 7.87
CA LEU A 335 18.13 6.47 8.08
C LEU A 335 18.89 6.33 9.41
N THR A 336 18.26 5.83 10.47
CA THR A 336 18.79 5.78 11.86
C THR A 336 19.58 4.53 12.24
N ARG A 337 19.51 3.46 11.46
CA ARG A 337 20.13 2.16 11.77
C ARG A 337 21.64 2.19 12.00
N SER A 338 22.36 3.10 11.34
CA SER A 338 23.83 3.17 11.37
C SER A 338 24.36 4.04 12.50
N ASP A 339 23.59 5.03 12.95
CA ASP A 339 23.99 5.98 14.01
C ASP A 339 22.76 6.51 14.77
N PRO A 340 22.60 6.22 16.08
CA PRO A 340 21.53 6.77 16.90
C PRO A 340 21.88 8.20 17.39
N ASP A 341 21.55 9.19 16.55
CA ASP A 341 21.86 10.63 16.73
C ASP A 341 20.88 11.39 17.69
N PRO A 342 21.31 12.51 18.35
CA PRO A 342 20.45 13.39 19.15
C PRO A 342 19.41 14.22 18.36
N ASP A 343 19.63 14.50 17.06
CA ASP A 343 18.80 15.39 16.23
C ASP A 343 17.69 14.66 15.45
N SER A 344 17.18 13.57 16.02
CA SER A 344 16.07 12.75 15.48
C SER A 344 14.85 13.56 14.99
N THR A 345 14.59 14.73 15.57
CA THR A 345 13.47 15.63 15.23
C THR A 345 13.60 16.27 13.84
N ARG A 346 14.81 16.61 13.40
CA ARG A 346 15.06 17.27 12.10
C ARG A 346 14.95 16.26 10.96
N LEU A 347 15.52 15.07 11.15
CA LEU A 347 15.39 13.95 10.21
C LEU A 347 13.92 13.54 10.02
N ASP A 348 13.14 13.49 11.09
CA ASP A 348 11.70 13.24 11.03
C ASP A 348 10.98 14.26 10.16
N TRP A 349 11.31 15.54 10.32
CA TRP A 349 10.72 16.60 9.50
C TRP A 349 11.11 16.54 8.02
N ILE A 350 12.35 16.14 7.70
CA ILE A 350 12.79 15.93 6.32
C ILE A 350 12.01 14.76 5.72
N VAL A 351 11.90 13.63 6.43
CA VAL A 351 11.17 12.44 5.97
C VAL A 351 9.70 12.75 5.69
N GLU A 352 9.04 13.46 6.60
CA GLU A 352 7.63 13.85 6.51
C GLU A 352 7.41 14.91 5.40
N THR A 353 8.10 16.04 5.46
CA THR A 353 7.83 17.19 4.56
C THR A 353 8.24 16.90 3.13
N ALA A 354 9.41 16.30 2.90
CA ALA A 354 9.83 15.93 1.54
C ALA A 354 9.20 14.62 1.06
N MET A 355 8.37 13.95 1.88
CA MET A 355 7.79 12.64 1.59
C MET A 355 8.83 11.70 0.99
N VAL A 356 9.98 11.61 1.68
CA VAL A 356 11.18 10.92 1.20
C VAL A 356 10.89 9.43 0.99
N SER A 357 9.94 8.89 1.77
CA SER A 357 9.42 7.53 1.70
C SER A 357 8.76 7.16 0.35
N GLU A 358 8.33 8.13 -0.44
CA GLU A 358 7.78 7.91 -1.79
C GLU A 358 8.86 7.56 -2.83
N SER A 359 10.13 7.94 -2.59
CA SER A 359 11.23 7.73 -3.54
C SER A 359 12.53 7.30 -2.83
N PRO A 360 13.03 6.07 -3.10
CA PRO A 360 14.27 5.55 -2.57
C PRO A 360 15.46 6.39 -2.95
N LEU A 361 15.43 7.10 -4.08
CA LEU A 361 16.48 8.04 -4.42
C LEU A 361 16.60 9.10 -3.32
N TYR A 362 15.52 9.80 -2.97
CA TYR A 362 15.58 10.80 -1.89
C TYR A 362 16.00 10.17 -0.55
N MET A 363 15.61 8.92 -0.28
CA MET A 363 16.07 8.21 0.93
C MET A 363 17.58 7.94 0.91
N GLN A 364 18.12 7.56 -0.25
CA GLN A 364 19.54 7.32 -0.45
C GLN A 364 20.33 8.61 -0.36
N LEU A 365 19.87 9.68 -1.03
CA LEU A 365 20.49 11.01 -0.96
C LEU A 365 20.52 11.51 0.49
N ALA A 366 19.41 11.41 1.22
CA ALA A 366 19.34 11.77 2.63
C ALA A 366 20.30 10.93 3.50
N ARG A 367 20.43 9.62 3.22
CA ARG A 367 21.39 8.76 3.93
C ARG A 367 22.84 9.13 3.65
N GLN A 368 23.19 9.39 2.38
CA GLN A 368 24.54 9.81 2.00
C GLN A 368 24.91 11.14 2.64
N LEU A 369 24.06 12.16 2.51
CA LEU A 369 24.26 13.46 3.15
C LEU A 369 24.43 13.31 4.67
N ARG A 370 23.68 12.39 5.29
CA ARG A 370 23.83 12.10 6.71
C ARG A 370 25.16 11.43 7.08
N GLN A 371 25.59 10.42 6.32
CA GLN A 371 26.84 9.70 6.59
C GLN A 371 28.07 10.62 6.57
N HIS A 372 27.96 11.76 5.89
CA HIS A 372 28.98 12.81 5.84
C HIS A 372 28.67 14.02 6.75
N HIS A 373 27.74 13.88 7.71
CA HIS A 373 27.33 14.92 8.67
C HIS A 373 26.78 16.23 8.05
N LEU A 374 26.37 16.22 6.79
CA LEU A 374 25.85 17.39 6.07
C LEU A 374 24.37 17.71 6.38
N LEU A 375 23.71 16.91 7.23
CA LEU A 375 22.35 17.14 7.70
C LEU A 375 22.25 17.58 9.18
N GLU A 376 23.34 17.45 9.94
CA GLU A 376 23.41 17.69 11.39
C GLU A 376 23.78 19.15 11.69
N HIS A 377 23.28 19.70 12.80
CA HIS A 377 23.51 21.10 13.18
C HIS A 377 24.55 21.27 14.29
N LEU A 378 25.30 20.21 14.62
CA LEU A 378 26.18 20.21 15.78
C LEU A 378 27.45 21.03 15.51
N GLU A 379 27.44 22.20 16.17
CA GLU A 379 28.55 23.09 16.53
C GLU A 379 29.22 23.91 15.41
N LYS A 380 28.86 25.20 15.36
CA LYS A 380 29.73 26.37 15.14
C LYS A 380 30.77 26.33 13.99
N SER A 381 30.66 25.44 13.02
CA SER A 381 31.40 25.54 11.75
C SER A 381 30.61 26.46 10.83
N LYS A 382 30.94 27.75 10.90
CA LYS A 382 30.53 28.77 9.93
C LYS A 382 31.06 28.33 8.54
N ASP A 383 30.14 28.17 7.58
CA ASP A 383 30.30 28.38 6.12
C ASP A 383 29.47 27.42 5.23
N TRP A 384 28.85 26.38 5.79
CA TRP A 384 27.90 25.55 5.03
C TRP A 384 26.51 26.18 5.04
N ASP A 385 26.06 26.65 3.88
CA ASP A 385 24.73 27.22 3.68
C ASP A 385 23.67 26.20 4.09
N GLN A 386 23.16 26.38 5.32
CA GLN A 386 22.41 25.37 6.05
C GLN A 386 21.17 24.96 5.27
N LEU A 387 20.94 23.65 5.07
CA LEU A 387 19.67 23.15 4.52
C LEU A 387 18.54 23.78 5.35
N ASP A 388 17.82 24.75 4.79
CA ASP A 388 16.75 25.41 5.53
C ASP A 388 15.58 24.44 5.60
N THR A 389 15.47 23.81 6.77
CA THR A 389 14.43 22.87 7.12
C THR A 389 13.25 23.55 7.82
N ARG A 390 12.96 24.81 7.50
CA ARG A 390 11.75 25.50 8.00
C ARG A 390 10.63 25.56 6.96
N SER A 391 10.93 25.36 5.67
CA SER A 391 9.95 25.39 4.58
C SER A 391 9.01 24.17 4.60
N ARG A 392 7.70 24.36 4.81
CA ARG A 392 6.69 23.28 4.79
C ARG A 392 6.34 22.73 3.39
N ASP A 393 7.03 23.20 2.36
CA ASP A 393 6.79 22.84 0.96
C ASP A 393 7.60 21.61 0.54
N ARG A 394 6.89 20.57 0.07
CA ARG A 394 7.45 19.29 -0.36
C ARG A 394 8.40 19.44 -1.55
N SER A 395 7.99 20.17 -2.58
CA SER A 395 8.75 20.27 -3.84
C SER A 395 10.00 21.11 -3.65
N MET A 396 9.89 22.18 -2.86
CA MET A 396 11.03 23.01 -2.46
C MET A 396 12.05 22.21 -1.63
N LEU A 397 11.61 21.44 -0.63
CA LEU A 397 12.53 20.68 0.21
C LEU A 397 13.22 19.56 -0.58
N ARG A 398 12.52 18.91 -1.52
CA ARG A 398 13.12 17.93 -2.46
C ARG A 398 14.18 18.56 -3.35
N LEU A 399 13.91 19.76 -3.86
CA LEU A 399 14.89 20.51 -4.64
C LEU A 399 16.14 20.82 -3.79
N ARG A 400 15.96 21.35 -2.57
CA ARG A 400 17.07 21.67 -1.66
C ARG A 400 17.92 20.45 -1.30
N LEU A 401 17.30 19.27 -1.12
CA LEU A 401 18.02 18.02 -0.92
C LEU A 401 18.91 17.65 -2.12
N LEU A 402 18.39 17.81 -3.35
CA LEU A 402 19.15 17.56 -4.57
C LEU A 402 20.30 18.56 -4.74
N GLU A 403 20.06 19.84 -4.49
CA GLU A 403 21.09 20.88 -4.58
C GLU A 403 22.20 20.68 -3.54
N THR A 404 21.84 20.31 -2.31
CA THR A 404 22.82 20.01 -1.26
C THR A 404 23.66 18.80 -1.63
N TRP A 405 23.05 17.77 -2.23
CA TRP A 405 23.76 16.59 -2.72
C TRP A 405 24.66 16.89 -3.91
N GLU A 406 24.20 17.69 -4.89
CA GLU A 406 25.03 18.11 -6.01
C GLU A 406 26.25 18.89 -5.54
N ARG A 407 26.08 19.87 -4.64
CA ARG A 407 27.20 20.62 -4.07
C ARG A 407 28.19 19.70 -3.36
N ALA A 408 27.72 18.80 -2.50
CA ALA A 408 28.59 17.82 -1.83
C ALA A 408 29.36 16.91 -2.81
N LEU A 409 28.77 16.60 -3.97
CA LEU A 409 29.42 15.84 -5.03
C LEU A 409 30.46 16.68 -5.79
N VAL A 410 30.17 17.96 -6.07
CA VAL A 410 31.10 18.90 -6.72
C VAL A 410 32.27 19.25 -5.81
N ASP A 411 32.03 19.47 -4.52
CA ASP A 411 33.02 19.85 -3.53
C ASP A 411 33.96 18.68 -3.15
N GLY A 412 33.62 17.45 -3.51
CA GLY A 412 34.47 16.28 -3.30
C GLY A 412 34.17 15.47 -2.04
N HIS A 413 33.19 15.90 -1.22
CA HIS A 413 32.77 15.17 -0.01
C HIS A 413 32.13 13.82 -0.31
N LEU A 414 31.48 13.70 -1.47
CA LEU A 414 30.98 12.44 -1.99
C LEU A 414 31.91 11.93 -3.09
N ARG A 415 32.09 10.61 -3.16
CA ARG A 415 32.99 9.95 -4.12
C ARG A 415 34.44 10.46 -4.02
N GLU A 416 34.99 10.42 -2.81
CA GLU A 416 36.40 10.77 -2.55
C GLU A 416 37.37 9.86 -3.33
N GLU A 417 36.93 8.64 -3.68
CA GLU A 417 37.71 7.71 -4.50
C GLU A 417 38.03 8.23 -5.92
N VAL A 418 37.30 9.25 -6.40
CA VAL A 418 37.49 9.84 -7.72
C VAL A 418 38.37 11.10 -7.63
N ALA A 419 39.62 11.01 -8.08
CA ALA A 419 40.59 12.10 -8.08
C ALA A 419 40.30 13.14 -9.19
N LEU A 420 39.22 13.92 -9.04
CA LEU A 420 38.83 15.03 -9.93
C LEU A 420 38.67 16.33 -9.13
N PRO A 421 39.27 17.46 -9.55
CA PRO A 421 39.06 18.77 -8.94
C PRO A 421 37.60 19.24 -9.01
N SER A 422 37.19 20.08 -8.06
CA SER A 422 35.81 20.59 -7.98
C SER A 422 35.36 21.33 -9.24
N GLU A 423 36.24 22.11 -9.88
CA GLU A 423 35.94 22.79 -11.13
C GLU A 423 35.62 21.82 -12.28
N GLU A 424 36.39 20.74 -12.39
CA GLU A 424 36.17 19.70 -13.42
C GLU A 424 34.92 18.87 -13.12
N ARG A 425 34.60 18.63 -11.83
CA ARG A 425 33.35 18.01 -11.41
C ARG A 425 32.15 18.89 -11.80
N ALA A 426 32.22 20.20 -11.58
CA ALA A 426 31.19 21.16 -11.97
C ALA A 426 30.96 21.20 -13.50
N LYS A 427 32.03 21.25 -14.30
CA LYS A 427 31.95 21.17 -15.77
C LYS A 427 31.30 19.87 -16.23
N THR A 428 31.66 18.75 -15.59
CA THR A 428 31.06 17.43 -15.87
C THR A 428 29.54 17.43 -15.61
N VAL A 429 29.10 17.95 -14.46
CA VAL A 429 27.67 18.04 -14.12
C VAL A 429 26.90 18.92 -15.10
N LYS A 430 27.48 20.05 -15.53
CA LYS A 430 26.83 20.96 -16.49
C LYS A 430 26.69 20.33 -17.87
N MET A 431 27.71 19.60 -18.34
CA MET A 431 27.65 18.87 -19.61
C MET A 431 26.55 17.80 -19.61
N ILE A 432 26.48 16.99 -18.55
CA ILE A 432 25.45 15.96 -18.40
C ILE A 432 24.05 16.58 -18.26
N SER A 433 23.93 17.77 -17.65
CA SER A 433 22.67 18.53 -17.59
C SER A 433 22.11 18.90 -18.97
N ALA A 434 22.99 19.21 -19.93
CA ALA A 434 22.55 19.49 -21.30
C ALA A 434 22.02 18.24 -22.01
N LEU A 435 22.72 17.10 -21.90
CA LEU A 435 22.26 15.81 -22.41
C LEU A 435 20.94 15.39 -21.74
N ALA A 436 20.82 15.62 -20.43
CA ALA A 436 19.58 15.37 -19.69
C ALA A 436 18.41 16.17 -20.30
N CYS A 437 18.62 17.47 -20.58
CA CYS A 437 17.61 18.36 -21.16
C CYS A 437 17.10 17.87 -22.52
N ILE A 438 18.00 17.41 -23.41
CA ILE A 438 17.59 16.82 -24.70
C ILE A 438 16.76 15.55 -24.48
N GLY A 439 17.20 14.65 -23.59
CA GLY A 439 16.44 13.45 -23.25
C GLY A 439 15.05 13.75 -22.65
N LEU A 440 14.91 14.84 -21.89
CA LEU A 440 13.62 15.28 -21.37
C LEU A 440 12.66 15.71 -22.48
N LEU A 441 13.15 16.45 -23.49
CA LEU A 441 12.35 16.93 -24.61
C LEU A 441 11.88 15.77 -25.51
N GLN A 442 12.72 14.74 -25.66
CA GLN A 442 12.43 13.57 -26.50
C GLN A 442 11.70 12.42 -25.76
N ASP A 443 11.42 12.56 -24.46
CA ASP A 443 10.85 11.50 -23.60
C ASP A 443 11.71 10.21 -23.60
N ARG A 444 13.04 10.35 -23.51
CA ARG A 444 14.02 9.25 -23.50
C ARG A 444 14.97 9.30 -22.30
N LEU A 445 15.21 8.13 -21.69
CA LEU A 445 16.22 7.96 -20.62
C LEU A 445 17.64 7.73 -21.18
N GLU A 446 17.73 7.33 -22.45
CA GLU A 446 18.98 7.07 -23.17
C GLU A 446 19.13 8.12 -24.26
N VAL A 447 20.24 8.86 -24.23
CA VAL A 447 20.50 9.99 -25.13
C VAL A 447 21.81 9.72 -25.86
N SER A 448 21.82 9.91 -27.18
CA SER A 448 23.03 9.79 -28.00
C SER A 448 23.78 11.12 -28.04
N PHE A 449 25.10 11.08 -28.14
CA PHE A 449 25.92 12.27 -28.36
C PHE A 449 25.49 13.05 -29.62
N LYS A 450 25.04 12.34 -30.66
CA LYS A 450 24.61 12.95 -31.92
C LYS A 450 23.38 13.84 -31.76
N GLU A 451 22.48 13.51 -30.84
CA GLU A 451 21.25 14.28 -30.61
C GLU A 451 21.54 15.69 -30.06
N LEU A 452 22.72 15.92 -29.46
CA LEU A 452 23.18 17.24 -29.01
C LEU A 452 24.04 17.97 -30.07
N ILE A 453 24.79 17.22 -30.89
CA ILE A 453 25.72 17.78 -31.89
C ILE A 453 24.98 18.14 -33.20
N GLU A 454 24.21 17.19 -33.71
CA GLU A 454 23.44 17.27 -34.96
C GLU A 454 22.06 16.61 -34.73
N PRO A 455 21.11 17.33 -34.12
CA PRO A 455 19.78 16.78 -33.88
C PRO A 455 19.11 16.46 -35.22
N ALA A 456 18.62 15.22 -35.36
CA ALA A 456 17.90 14.78 -36.55
C ALA A 456 16.55 15.51 -36.71
N ASP A 457 15.94 15.94 -35.60
CA ASP A 457 14.66 16.63 -35.59
C ASP A 457 14.83 18.16 -35.66
N SER A 458 14.20 18.78 -36.66
CA SER A 458 14.26 20.23 -36.90
C SER A 458 13.81 21.09 -35.70
N TRP A 459 12.83 20.61 -34.93
CA TRP A 459 12.32 21.33 -33.76
C TRP A 459 13.29 21.34 -32.57
N LEU A 460 14.24 20.38 -32.51
CA LEU A 460 15.29 20.31 -31.48
C LEU A 460 16.53 21.13 -31.84
N ALA A 461 16.73 21.47 -33.12
CA ALA A 461 17.91 22.19 -33.60
C ALA A 461 18.14 23.53 -32.87
N GLY A 462 17.06 24.28 -32.62
CA GLY A 462 17.13 25.53 -31.85
C GLY A 462 17.54 25.32 -30.38
N ALA A 463 17.01 24.27 -29.74
CA ALA A 463 17.34 23.93 -28.36
C ALA A 463 18.78 23.43 -28.21
N ALA A 464 19.21 22.52 -29.09
CA ALA A 464 20.58 22.03 -29.13
C ALA A 464 21.58 23.16 -29.40
N GLY A 465 21.27 24.08 -30.33
CA GLY A 465 22.10 25.24 -30.63
C GLY A 465 22.29 26.20 -29.44
N SER A 466 21.23 26.46 -28.67
CA SER A 466 21.31 27.27 -27.45
C SER A 466 22.14 26.60 -26.36
N LEU A 467 21.94 25.29 -26.12
CA LEU A 467 22.72 24.53 -25.15
C LEU A 467 24.19 24.41 -25.56
N HIS A 468 24.45 24.21 -26.85
CA HIS A 468 25.78 24.20 -27.42
C HIS A 468 26.52 25.50 -27.15
N ARG A 469 25.87 26.65 -27.36
CA ARG A 469 26.47 27.98 -27.06
C ARG A 469 26.83 28.12 -25.58
N GLU A 470 25.93 27.75 -24.69
CA GLU A 470 26.13 27.79 -23.23
C GLU A 470 27.31 26.90 -22.79
N ILE A 471 27.50 25.74 -23.44
CA ILE A 471 28.61 24.81 -23.17
C ILE A 471 29.94 25.32 -23.75
N THR A 472 29.92 25.92 -24.93
CA THR A 472 31.11 26.52 -25.57
C THR A 472 31.66 27.67 -24.74
N GLU A 473 30.78 28.54 -24.23
CA GLU A 473 31.13 29.67 -23.37
C GLU A 473 31.81 29.21 -22.06
N LEU A 474 31.40 28.06 -21.51
CA LEU A 474 31.98 27.51 -20.28
C LEU A 474 33.33 26.82 -20.46
N ASN A 475 33.58 26.21 -21.63
CA ASN A 475 34.81 25.44 -21.88
C ASN A 475 35.88 26.22 -22.66
N GLY A 476 35.53 27.39 -23.22
CA GLY A 476 36.46 28.26 -23.93
C GLY A 476 37.08 27.67 -25.21
N MET A 477 36.48 26.62 -25.79
CA MET A 477 36.98 25.94 -27.00
C MET A 477 35.86 25.56 -27.97
N GLU A 478 36.16 25.64 -29.28
CA GLU A 478 35.26 25.18 -30.35
C GLU A 478 35.05 23.66 -30.37
N ILE A 479 33.82 23.29 -30.70
CA ILE A 479 33.21 21.98 -30.50
C ILE A 479 33.57 20.93 -31.58
N THR A 480 34.54 21.19 -32.47
CA THR A 480 35.07 20.17 -33.41
C THR A 480 35.66 18.92 -32.73
N ARG A 481 35.81 18.94 -31.38
CA ARG A 481 36.19 17.81 -30.50
C ARG A 481 35.02 17.19 -29.70
N CYS A 482 33.75 17.45 -30.04
CA CYS A 482 32.62 17.15 -29.17
C CYS A 482 32.44 15.67 -28.82
N GLU A 483 32.57 14.73 -29.74
CA GLU A 483 32.38 13.31 -29.40
C GLU A 483 33.45 12.83 -28.40
N SER A 484 34.72 13.19 -28.60
CA SER A 484 35.81 12.83 -27.69
C SER A 484 35.69 13.51 -26.33
N LEU A 485 35.27 14.79 -26.28
CA LEU A 485 35.01 15.51 -25.03
C LEU A 485 33.77 14.97 -24.31
N LEU A 486 32.69 14.67 -25.03
CA LEU A 486 31.49 14.04 -24.47
C LEU A 486 31.81 12.66 -23.92
N SER A 487 32.64 11.86 -24.61
CA SER A 487 33.12 10.57 -24.11
C SER A 487 33.93 10.73 -22.82
N LEU A 488 34.83 11.71 -22.75
CA LEU A 488 35.60 12.03 -21.53
C LEU A 488 34.69 12.43 -20.36
N TYR A 489 33.78 13.39 -20.56
CA TYR A 489 32.85 13.83 -19.52
C TYR A 489 31.87 12.72 -19.13
N THR A 490 31.47 11.85 -20.05
CA THR A 490 30.62 10.70 -19.76
C THR A 490 31.35 9.67 -18.90
N SER A 491 32.61 9.35 -19.21
CA SER A 491 33.43 8.45 -18.38
C SER A 491 33.66 9.02 -16.98
N ARG A 492 33.90 10.33 -16.86
CA ARG A 492 33.99 11.02 -15.56
C ARG A 492 32.65 10.98 -14.81
N ALA A 493 31.54 11.22 -15.50
CA ALA A 493 30.21 11.17 -14.92
C ALA A 493 29.81 9.76 -14.47
N GLU A 494 30.25 8.72 -15.18
CA GLU A 494 30.11 7.32 -14.78
C GLU A 494 30.92 7.01 -13.51
N ALA A 495 32.18 7.49 -13.43
CA ALA A 495 32.99 7.36 -12.22
C ALA A 495 32.36 8.07 -11.01
N LEU A 496 31.71 9.23 -11.22
CA LEU A 496 30.94 9.94 -10.20
C LEU A 496 29.59 9.27 -9.88
N GLY A 497 29.16 8.27 -10.67
CA GLY A 497 27.89 7.56 -10.50
C GLY A 497 26.66 8.35 -10.95
N LEU A 498 26.82 9.34 -11.83
CA LEU A 498 25.75 10.17 -12.37
C LEU A 498 25.04 9.50 -13.55
N VAL A 499 25.79 8.75 -14.38
CA VAL A 499 25.32 8.13 -15.63
C VAL A 499 25.91 6.74 -15.85
N GLU A 500 25.25 5.92 -16.67
CA GLU A 500 25.81 4.68 -17.23
C GLU A 500 26.24 4.96 -18.69
N ALA A 501 27.50 4.67 -19.03
CA ALA A 501 28.03 4.91 -20.36
C ALA A 501 27.85 3.67 -21.27
N PHE A 502 27.32 3.88 -22.49
CA PHE A 502 27.13 2.83 -23.49
C PHE A 502 27.68 3.26 -24.85
N GLY A 503 29.01 3.25 -25.00
CA GLY A 503 29.66 3.68 -26.23
C GLY A 503 29.40 5.16 -26.51
N ASP A 504 28.53 5.46 -27.48
CA ASP A 504 28.11 6.79 -27.91
C ASP A 504 26.82 7.30 -27.25
N ARG A 505 26.35 6.59 -26.21
CA ARG A 505 25.09 6.87 -25.50
C ARG A 505 25.28 6.98 -24.00
N VAL A 506 24.43 7.79 -23.40
CA VAL A 506 24.38 8.03 -21.96
C VAL A 506 23.00 7.64 -21.43
N ARG A 507 22.97 6.88 -20.34
CA ARG A 507 21.73 6.57 -19.63
C ARG A 507 21.77 7.11 -18.22
N PHE A 508 20.68 7.74 -17.80
CA PHE A 508 20.51 8.15 -16.41
C PHE A 508 20.04 6.97 -15.54
N PRO A 509 20.69 6.68 -14.40
CA PRO A 509 20.30 5.60 -13.49
C PRO A 509 18.93 5.82 -12.86
N HIS A 510 18.52 7.10 -12.73
CA HIS A 510 17.27 7.47 -12.10
C HIS A 510 16.60 8.65 -12.81
N SER A 511 15.29 8.53 -13.08
CA SER A 511 14.46 9.55 -13.75
C SER A 511 14.48 10.91 -13.06
N ILE A 512 14.41 10.93 -11.72
CA ILE A 512 14.53 12.16 -10.93
C ILE A 512 15.86 12.87 -11.12
N LEU A 513 16.99 12.15 -11.28
CA LEU A 513 18.29 12.78 -11.53
C LEU A 513 18.33 13.44 -12.91
N GLN A 514 17.83 12.75 -13.93
CA GLN A 514 17.67 13.34 -15.27
C GLN A 514 16.79 14.59 -15.23
N ALA A 515 15.64 14.51 -14.55
CA ALA A 515 14.72 15.63 -14.39
C ALA A 515 15.38 16.81 -13.65
N TYR A 516 16.15 16.55 -12.60
CA TYR A 516 16.86 17.57 -11.84
C TYR A 516 17.94 18.27 -12.66
N PHE A 517 18.85 17.50 -13.29
CA PHE A 517 19.91 18.06 -14.11
C PHE A 517 19.34 18.81 -15.31
N GLY A 518 18.39 18.22 -16.03
CA GLY A 518 17.72 18.85 -17.17
C GLY A 518 16.92 20.10 -16.79
N SER A 519 16.33 20.17 -15.59
CA SER A 519 15.58 21.36 -15.14
C SER A 519 16.40 22.65 -15.14
N SER A 520 17.72 22.54 -14.96
CA SER A 520 18.63 23.70 -14.97
C SER A 520 18.77 24.33 -16.36
N CYS A 521 18.62 23.53 -17.42
CA CYS A 521 18.80 23.92 -18.81
C CYS A 521 17.49 24.26 -19.55
N LEU A 522 16.33 23.99 -18.93
CA LEU A 522 15.01 24.26 -19.53
C LEU A 522 14.72 25.74 -19.82
N HIS A 523 15.50 26.67 -19.27
CA HIS A 523 15.35 28.10 -19.54
C HIS A 523 15.86 28.50 -20.93
N SER A 524 16.78 27.72 -21.51
CA SER A 524 17.45 28.00 -22.79
C SER A 524 16.70 27.44 -24.02
N VAL A 525 15.61 26.70 -23.83
CA VAL A 525 14.98 25.83 -24.86
C VAL A 525 13.49 26.13 -25.11
N GLY A 526 13.06 27.38 -24.94
CA GLY A 526 11.64 27.81 -24.88
C GLY A 526 10.70 27.22 -25.95
N SER A 527 11.02 27.33 -27.25
CA SER A 527 10.15 26.83 -28.33
C SER A 527 10.07 25.31 -28.40
N ALA A 528 11.18 24.62 -28.15
CA ALA A 528 11.21 23.16 -28.12
C ALA A 528 10.41 22.59 -26.93
N LEU A 529 10.33 23.35 -25.83
CA LEU A 529 9.52 22.97 -24.67
C LEU A 529 8.02 22.98 -24.99
N GLU A 530 7.53 23.98 -25.74
CA GLU A 530 6.13 24.05 -26.17
C GLU A 530 5.77 22.86 -27.06
N GLU A 531 6.63 22.53 -28.03
CA GLU A 531 6.45 21.37 -28.92
C GLU A 531 6.48 20.04 -28.14
N ALA A 532 7.39 19.90 -27.17
CA ALA A 532 7.47 18.69 -26.33
C ALA A 532 6.23 18.51 -25.44
N ILE A 533 5.60 19.61 -25.00
CA ILE A 533 4.35 19.57 -24.23
C ILE A 533 3.15 19.28 -25.14
N GLY A 534 3.10 19.90 -26.33
CA GLY A 534 1.97 19.84 -27.25
C GLY A 534 1.90 18.58 -28.13
N GLY A 535 3.03 18.02 -28.54
CA GLY A 535 3.12 16.90 -29.50
C GLY A 535 2.60 15.55 -28.96
N GLN A 536 3.49 14.59 -28.69
CA GLN A 536 3.09 13.29 -28.09
C GLN A 536 2.73 13.41 -26.59
N GLY A 537 2.85 14.63 -26.04
CA GLY A 537 2.68 14.97 -24.63
C GLY A 537 3.95 14.73 -23.82
N PRO A 538 4.14 15.45 -22.70
CA PRO A 538 5.39 15.45 -21.95
C PRO A 538 5.64 14.10 -21.25
N GLY A 539 6.89 13.65 -21.24
CA GLY A 539 7.35 12.55 -20.41
C GLY A 539 7.19 12.82 -18.91
N ARG A 540 7.20 11.77 -18.08
CA ARG A 540 7.12 11.93 -16.61
C ARG A 540 8.32 12.73 -16.08
N GLU A 541 9.48 12.50 -16.66
CA GLU A 541 10.74 13.14 -16.34
C GLU A 541 10.66 14.65 -16.61
N LEU A 542 10.05 15.04 -17.74
CA LEU A 542 9.82 16.44 -18.09
C LEU A 542 8.85 17.10 -17.11
N LEU A 543 7.75 16.41 -16.73
CA LEU A 543 6.81 16.91 -15.72
C LEU A 543 7.51 17.18 -14.36
N ILE A 544 8.37 16.27 -13.89
CA ILE A 544 9.16 16.48 -12.67
C ILE A 544 10.11 17.68 -12.83
N ALA A 545 10.78 17.78 -13.98
CA ALA A 545 11.72 18.87 -14.27
C ALA A 545 11.02 20.24 -14.28
N LEU A 546 9.80 20.32 -14.77
CA LEU A 546 8.98 21.54 -14.74
C LEU A 546 8.67 21.98 -13.31
N VAL A 547 8.25 21.07 -12.42
CA VAL A 547 8.01 21.39 -11.00
C VAL A 547 9.29 21.89 -10.33
N LEU A 548 10.42 21.23 -10.55
CA LEU A 548 11.72 21.64 -10.01
C LEU A 548 12.14 23.03 -10.53
N ARG A 549 11.91 23.31 -11.82
CA ARG A 549 12.13 24.64 -12.42
C ARG A 549 11.24 25.71 -11.78
N GLY A 550 9.98 25.39 -11.54
CA GLY A 550 9.04 26.27 -10.84
C GLY A 550 9.53 26.65 -9.43
N CYS A 551 10.15 25.69 -8.73
CA CYS A 551 10.77 25.94 -7.42
C CYS A 551 12.04 26.81 -7.50
N LYS A 552 12.87 26.67 -8.55
CA LYS A 552 14.12 27.43 -8.73
C LYS A 552 13.91 28.89 -9.12
N LYS A 553 12.82 29.20 -9.83
CA LYS A 553 12.55 30.57 -10.29
C LYS A 553 12.35 31.52 -9.11
N SER A 554 13.05 32.66 -9.14
CA SER A 554 12.62 33.81 -8.33
C SER A 554 11.18 34.12 -8.72
N PRO A 555 10.27 34.39 -7.76
CA PRO A 555 8.84 34.55 -8.00
C PRO A 555 8.51 35.89 -8.71
N ARG A 556 9.25 36.24 -9.78
CA ARG A 556 9.14 37.48 -10.56
C ARG A 556 8.73 37.27 -12.02
N ALA A 557 8.69 36.03 -12.52
CA ALA A 557 8.35 35.74 -13.92
C ALA A 557 7.00 35.00 -14.04
N THR A 558 6.01 35.63 -14.67
CA THR A 558 4.79 34.97 -15.16
C THR A 558 5.15 34.08 -16.34
N ASP A 559 5.22 32.77 -16.11
CA ASP A 559 5.48 31.77 -17.15
C ASP A 559 4.18 31.04 -17.52
N GLY A 560 3.85 31.00 -18.81
CA GLY A 560 2.64 30.39 -19.36
C GLY A 560 2.61 28.85 -19.30
N VAL A 561 3.65 28.20 -18.77
CA VAL A 561 3.79 26.73 -18.69
C VAL A 561 2.59 26.04 -18.04
N ALA A 562 2.01 26.59 -16.96
CA ALA A 562 0.83 25.98 -16.34
C ALA A 562 -0.37 25.95 -17.30
N GLN A 563 -0.55 27.02 -18.08
CA GLN A 563 -1.61 27.11 -19.09
C GLN A 563 -1.34 26.16 -20.26
N LEU A 564 -0.08 26.07 -20.73
CA LEU A 564 0.33 25.12 -21.77
C LEU A 564 0.04 23.67 -21.37
N LEU A 565 0.33 23.29 -20.12
CA LEU A 565 0.03 21.95 -19.59
C LEU A 565 -1.48 21.69 -19.56
N VAL A 566 -2.28 22.68 -19.19
CA VAL A 566 -3.75 22.57 -19.19
C VAL A 566 -4.27 22.40 -20.61
N ASP A 567 -3.80 23.20 -21.56
CA ASP A 567 -4.25 23.15 -22.95
C ASP A 567 -3.90 21.82 -23.62
N ALA A 568 -2.68 21.33 -23.43
CA ALA A 568 -2.29 20.01 -23.91
C ALA A 568 -3.05 18.87 -23.18
N ALA A 569 -3.46 19.04 -21.92
CA ALA A 569 -4.25 18.06 -21.20
C ALA A 569 -5.73 18.02 -21.64
N ARG A 570 -6.28 19.13 -22.16
CA ARG A 570 -7.67 19.24 -22.63
C ARG A 570 -7.97 18.29 -23.79
N GLU A 571 -7.01 18.12 -24.68
CA GLU A 571 -7.14 17.27 -25.87
C GLU A 571 -7.10 15.77 -25.53
N ARG A 572 -6.69 15.42 -24.30
CA ARG A 572 -6.46 14.05 -23.85
C ARG A 572 -7.60 13.50 -22.97
N SER A 573 -7.71 12.18 -22.94
CA SER A 573 -8.69 11.45 -22.12
C SER A 573 -8.08 10.29 -21.33
N ASP A 574 -6.74 10.21 -21.29
CA ASP A 574 -5.95 9.14 -20.68
C ASP A 574 -5.33 9.54 -19.33
N ALA A 575 -4.64 8.61 -18.67
CA ALA A 575 -3.98 8.85 -17.39
C ALA A 575 -2.92 9.97 -17.45
N LYS A 576 -2.31 10.20 -18.62
CA LYS A 576 -1.32 11.26 -18.86
C LYS A 576 -1.94 12.65 -18.65
N ALA A 577 -3.20 12.85 -19.06
CA ALA A 577 -3.93 14.08 -18.78
C ALA A 577 -3.98 14.41 -17.27
N LEU A 578 -4.20 13.40 -16.43
CA LEU A 578 -4.25 13.57 -14.97
C LEU A 578 -2.89 13.94 -14.39
N ASP A 579 -1.81 13.32 -14.87
CA ASP A 579 -0.44 13.65 -14.44
C ASP A 579 -0.05 15.08 -14.89
N MET A 580 -0.53 15.55 -16.05
CA MET A 580 -0.36 16.94 -16.51
C MET A 580 -1.13 17.94 -15.64
N TYR A 581 -2.41 17.66 -15.30
CA TYR A 581 -3.16 18.51 -14.36
C TYR A 581 -2.50 18.57 -12.98
N ALA A 582 -1.97 17.45 -12.47
CA ALA A 582 -1.25 17.41 -11.20
C ALA A 582 0.00 18.30 -11.25
N THR A 583 0.76 18.20 -12.33
CA THR A 583 1.97 19.00 -12.55
C THR A 583 1.65 20.48 -12.70
N ALA A 584 0.57 20.82 -13.40
CA ALA A 584 0.12 22.20 -13.55
C ALA A 584 -0.23 22.80 -12.17
N LEU A 585 -0.92 22.06 -11.30
CA LEU A 585 -1.22 22.50 -9.92
C LEU A 585 0.06 22.67 -9.08
N GLU A 586 1.00 21.73 -9.14
CA GLU A 586 2.27 21.83 -8.41
C GLU A 586 3.11 23.02 -8.90
N TYR A 587 3.14 23.28 -10.21
CA TYR A 587 3.87 24.43 -10.78
C TYR A 587 3.22 25.76 -10.40
N ASP A 588 1.88 25.83 -10.48
CA ASP A 588 1.09 27.04 -10.25
C ASP A 588 1.26 27.64 -8.85
N VAL A 589 1.50 26.78 -7.84
CA VAL A 589 1.80 27.17 -6.45
C VAL A 589 2.97 28.17 -6.36
N HIS A 590 3.95 28.08 -7.27
CA HIS A 590 5.16 28.90 -7.26
C HIS A 590 5.07 30.18 -8.10
N VAL A 591 3.96 30.40 -8.81
CA VAL A 591 3.74 31.56 -9.68
C VAL A 591 3.18 32.74 -8.88
N GLN A 592 3.45 33.98 -9.33
CA GLN A 592 2.93 35.21 -8.69
C GLN A 592 1.41 35.32 -8.68
N LYS A 593 0.78 34.86 -9.77
CA LYS A 593 -0.67 34.90 -10.01
C LYS A 593 -1.14 33.50 -10.38
N PRO A 594 -1.45 32.66 -9.38
CA PRO A 594 -1.87 31.29 -9.63
C PRO A 594 -3.22 31.23 -10.37
N ILE A 595 -3.32 30.30 -11.32
CA ILE A 595 -4.53 30.00 -12.11
C ILE A 595 -5.28 28.75 -11.61
N HIS A 596 -4.94 28.23 -10.42
CA HIS A 596 -5.47 26.99 -9.84
C HIS A 596 -7.00 26.84 -9.89
N ARG A 597 -7.77 27.93 -9.76
CA ARG A 597 -9.24 27.89 -9.89
C ARG A 597 -9.70 27.55 -11.31
N SER A 598 -8.99 28.06 -12.32
CA SER A 598 -9.23 27.71 -13.73
C SER A 598 -8.93 26.25 -13.97
N ILE A 599 -7.77 25.78 -13.49
CA ILE A 599 -7.36 24.37 -13.56
C ILE A 599 -8.41 23.46 -12.89
N ALA A 600 -8.91 23.85 -11.72
CA ALA A 600 -9.92 23.11 -10.98
C ALA A 600 -11.27 22.98 -11.72
N LYS A 601 -11.73 24.07 -12.36
CA LYS A 601 -12.96 24.08 -13.15
C LYS A 601 -12.83 23.20 -14.39
N GLU A 602 -11.73 23.34 -15.11
CA GLU A 602 -11.43 22.50 -16.27
C GLU A 602 -11.39 21.02 -15.88
N LEU A 603 -10.66 20.69 -14.80
CA LEU A 603 -10.57 19.33 -14.30
C LEU A 603 -11.95 18.77 -13.93
N LEU A 604 -12.82 19.56 -13.31
CA LEU A 604 -14.19 19.14 -12.97
C LEU A 604 -15.00 18.77 -14.22
N GLU A 605 -14.91 19.56 -15.29
CA GLU A 605 -15.61 19.31 -16.55
C GLU A 605 -15.05 18.09 -17.31
N ARG A 606 -13.74 17.88 -17.22
CA ARG A 606 -13.04 16.76 -17.88
C ARG A 606 -13.08 15.47 -17.07
N TRP A 607 -13.27 15.51 -15.75
CA TRP A 607 -13.20 14.34 -14.86
C TRP A 607 -14.04 13.14 -15.33
N PRO A 608 -15.32 13.32 -15.77
CA PRO A 608 -16.13 12.21 -16.27
C PRO A 608 -15.72 11.71 -17.66
N LYS A 609 -14.99 12.52 -18.43
CA LYS A 609 -14.55 12.23 -19.80
C LYS A 609 -13.23 11.44 -19.82
N ILE A 610 -12.43 11.54 -18.76
CA ILE A 610 -11.16 10.81 -18.61
C ILE A 610 -11.46 9.35 -18.24
N THR A 611 -11.62 8.54 -19.29
CA THR A 611 -11.97 7.11 -19.20
C THR A 611 -11.08 6.24 -20.07
N SER A 612 -10.20 6.85 -20.87
CA SER A 612 -9.34 6.13 -21.80
C SER A 612 -8.16 5.51 -21.05
N GLY A 613 -7.89 4.23 -21.32
CA GLY A 613 -6.80 3.47 -20.72
C GLY A 613 -7.26 2.53 -19.61
N ASP A 614 -6.27 1.90 -18.99
CA ASP A 614 -6.47 0.90 -17.94
C ASP A 614 -7.06 1.54 -16.67
N ARG A 615 -8.11 0.92 -16.12
CA ARG A 615 -8.80 1.37 -14.92
C ARG A 615 -7.86 1.52 -13.74
N ARG A 616 -6.89 0.62 -13.59
CA ARG A 616 -5.96 0.68 -12.47
C ARG A 616 -4.95 1.80 -12.64
N THR A 617 -4.36 1.94 -13.83
CA THR A 617 -3.47 3.06 -14.16
C THR A 617 -4.18 4.40 -13.97
N LEU A 618 -5.45 4.49 -14.38
CA LEU A 618 -6.32 5.65 -14.14
C LEU A 618 -6.58 5.89 -12.65
N ASP A 619 -6.95 4.85 -11.89
CA ASP A 619 -7.20 4.97 -10.44
C ASP A 619 -5.93 5.40 -9.68
N GLU A 620 -4.75 4.89 -10.06
CA GLU A 620 -3.45 5.32 -9.50
C GLU A 620 -3.14 6.78 -9.85
N ALA A 621 -3.36 7.21 -11.10
CA ALA A 621 -3.16 8.60 -11.52
C ALA A 621 -4.15 9.57 -10.82
N LYS A 622 -5.41 9.17 -10.68
CA LYS A 622 -6.42 9.93 -9.93
C LYS A 622 -6.04 10.06 -8.46
N HIS A 623 -5.56 8.99 -7.83
CA HIS A 623 -5.10 9.05 -6.43
C HIS A 623 -3.93 10.02 -6.26
N ARG A 624 -2.95 10.00 -7.18
CA ARG A 624 -1.85 10.98 -7.18
C ARG A 624 -2.38 12.40 -7.32
N LEU A 625 -3.25 12.64 -8.30
CA LEU A 625 -3.84 13.96 -8.53
C LEU A 625 -4.62 14.47 -7.32
N VAL A 626 -5.45 13.63 -6.66
CA VAL A 626 -6.18 14.01 -5.44
C VAL A 626 -5.22 14.44 -4.33
N ALA A 627 -4.14 13.70 -4.10
CA ALA A 627 -3.13 14.08 -3.11
C ALA A 627 -2.43 15.41 -3.46
N ARG A 628 -2.01 15.60 -4.72
CA ARG A 628 -1.34 16.84 -5.16
C ARG A 628 -2.27 18.05 -5.17
N PHE A 629 -3.54 17.86 -5.49
CA PHE A 629 -4.56 18.89 -5.41
C PHE A 629 -4.70 19.37 -3.95
N GLY A 630 -4.84 18.45 -3.00
CA GLY A 630 -4.93 18.76 -1.57
C GLY A 630 -3.71 19.52 -1.04
N GLU A 631 -2.50 19.07 -1.41
CA GLU A 631 -1.25 19.73 -1.05
C GLU A 631 -1.14 21.15 -1.63
N ALA A 632 -1.43 21.31 -2.93
CA ALA A 632 -1.40 22.61 -3.59
C ALA A 632 -2.36 23.62 -2.94
N LEU A 633 -3.58 23.20 -2.61
CA LEU A 633 -4.55 24.07 -1.94
C LEU A 633 -4.11 24.51 -0.54
N ARG A 634 -3.48 23.62 0.24
CA ARG A 634 -2.94 23.97 1.57
C ARG A 634 -1.79 24.95 1.45
N GLU A 635 -0.92 24.77 0.46
CA GLU A 635 0.22 25.65 0.23
C GLU A 635 -0.21 27.03 -0.29
N ILE A 636 -1.17 27.10 -1.21
CA ILE A 636 -1.78 28.37 -1.66
C ILE A 636 -2.42 29.10 -0.47
N SER A 637 -3.14 28.38 0.39
CA SER A 637 -3.71 28.97 1.61
C SER A 637 -2.65 29.55 2.53
N ARG A 638 -1.56 28.81 2.76
CA ARG A 638 -0.46 29.26 3.62
C ARG A 638 0.19 30.54 3.08
N ARG A 639 0.51 30.58 1.79
CA ARG A 639 1.12 31.75 1.14
C ARG A 639 0.19 32.95 1.13
N ARG A 640 -1.11 32.73 0.96
CA ARG A 640 -2.12 33.78 1.09
C ARG A 640 -2.13 34.37 2.50
N ASP A 641 -2.12 33.54 3.54
CA ASP A 641 -2.09 34.00 4.94
C ASP A 641 -0.79 34.77 5.25
N GLU A 642 0.34 34.35 4.68
CA GLU A 642 1.63 35.05 4.79
C GLU A 642 1.60 36.42 4.10
N LEU A 643 1.05 36.49 2.88
CA LEU A 643 0.90 37.73 2.13
C LEU A 643 -0.05 38.72 2.84
N GLN A 644 -1.10 38.22 3.51
CA GLN A 644 -1.99 39.06 4.31
C GLN A 644 -1.28 39.67 5.53
N ARG A 645 -0.31 38.95 6.13
CA ARG A 645 0.50 39.47 7.25
C ARG A 645 1.60 40.41 6.79
N SER A 646 2.14 40.20 5.60
CA SER A 646 3.22 41.00 5.03
C SER A 646 2.97 41.20 3.52
N PRO A 647 2.26 42.29 3.16
CA PRO A 647 1.93 42.56 1.77
C PRO A 647 3.19 42.75 0.92
N VAL A 648 3.24 42.04 -0.20
CA VAL A 648 4.28 42.20 -1.23
C VAL A 648 3.59 42.63 -2.51
N GLU A 649 4.01 43.75 -3.11
CA GLU A 649 3.41 44.27 -4.34
C GLU A 649 3.50 43.25 -5.49
N GLY A 650 2.40 43.07 -6.22
CA GLY A 650 2.32 42.22 -7.42
C GLY A 650 1.92 40.76 -7.19
N PHE A 651 1.83 40.30 -5.94
CA PHE A 651 1.34 38.96 -5.60
C PHE A 651 -0.16 38.98 -5.28
N ASP A 652 -0.91 38.05 -5.88
CA ASP A 652 -2.33 37.86 -5.57
C ASP A 652 -2.67 36.37 -5.57
N TYR A 653 -2.72 35.79 -4.38
CA TYR A 653 -3.21 34.43 -4.18
C TYR A 653 -4.73 34.47 -4.01
N GLY A 654 -5.45 34.17 -5.09
CA GLY A 654 -6.91 34.03 -5.06
C GLY A 654 -7.38 32.93 -4.08
N GLU A 655 -8.69 32.82 -3.85
CA GLU A 655 -9.23 31.81 -2.93
C GLU A 655 -8.87 30.37 -3.37
N PRO A 656 -8.45 29.48 -2.45
CA PRO A 656 -8.23 28.08 -2.75
C PRO A 656 -9.49 27.38 -3.29
N ALA A 657 -9.34 26.56 -4.34
CA ALA A 657 -10.42 25.88 -5.06
C ALA A 657 -10.99 24.63 -4.34
N TYR A 658 -11.22 24.70 -3.03
CA TYR A 658 -11.79 23.57 -2.25
C TYR A 658 -13.24 23.24 -2.65
N ALA A 659 -14.00 24.23 -3.14
CA ALA A 659 -15.39 24.02 -3.56
C ALA A 659 -15.45 23.14 -4.83
N GLU A 660 -14.64 23.46 -5.83
CA GLU A 660 -14.46 22.67 -7.04
C GLU A 660 -13.94 21.26 -6.71
N PHE A 661 -12.99 21.15 -5.77
CA PHE A 661 -12.44 19.87 -5.34
C PHE A 661 -13.51 18.96 -4.70
N LEU A 662 -14.41 19.53 -3.88
CA LEU A 662 -15.56 18.78 -3.33
C LEU A 662 -16.54 18.32 -4.43
N GLN A 663 -16.75 19.12 -5.47
CA GLN A 663 -17.60 18.73 -6.59
C GLN A 663 -17.04 17.53 -7.36
N ILE A 664 -15.73 17.34 -7.42
CA ILE A 664 -15.14 16.12 -8.03
C ILE A 664 -15.62 14.85 -7.30
N ALA A 665 -15.77 14.89 -5.97
CA ALA A 665 -16.27 13.75 -5.19
C ALA A 665 -17.72 13.35 -5.53
N LYS A 666 -18.51 14.27 -6.08
CA LYS A 666 -19.87 14.01 -6.57
C LYS A 666 -19.88 13.14 -7.83
N TRP A 667 -18.92 13.37 -8.72
CA TRP A 667 -18.78 12.63 -9.99
C TRP A 667 -18.03 11.32 -9.84
N GLU A 668 -17.09 11.24 -8.89
CA GLU A 668 -16.24 10.07 -8.73
C GLU A 668 -17.01 8.85 -8.19
N ARG A 669 -16.84 7.70 -8.86
CA ARG A 669 -17.55 6.46 -8.53
C ARG A 669 -16.78 5.64 -7.50
N SER A 670 -15.45 5.71 -7.51
CA SER A 670 -14.56 4.96 -6.62
C SER A 670 -14.67 5.44 -5.18
N TYR A 671 -14.97 4.51 -4.26
CA TYR A 671 -15.02 4.80 -2.82
C TYR A 671 -13.69 5.36 -2.30
N SER A 672 -12.56 4.76 -2.69
CA SER A 672 -11.24 5.17 -2.18
C SER A 672 -10.86 6.59 -2.61
N LEU A 673 -11.21 6.99 -3.84
CA LEU A 673 -10.93 8.35 -4.32
C LEU A 673 -11.82 9.38 -3.62
N ARG A 674 -13.12 9.09 -3.43
CA ARG A 674 -14.02 10.00 -2.69
C ARG A 674 -13.59 10.19 -1.24
N LEU A 675 -13.19 9.10 -0.57
CA LEU A 675 -12.65 9.18 0.79
C LEU A 675 -11.35 9.99 0.82
N GLY A 676 -10.44 9.77 -0.14
CA GLY A 676 -9.20 10.54 -0.27
C GLY A 676 -9.46 12.05 -0.43
N ILE A 677 -10.38 12.44 -1.32
CA ILE A 677 -10.81 13.85 -1.49
C ILE A 677 -11.32 14.42 -0.17
N ALA A 678 -12.17 13.66 0.55
CA ALA A 678 -12.70 14.11 1.84
C ALA A 678 -11.60 14.26 2.91
N GLN A 679 -10.61 13.38 2.94
CA GLN A 679 -9.48 13.47 3.86
C GLN A 679 -8.58 14.68 3.56
N GLU A 680 -8.28 14.94 2.29
CA GLU A 680 -7.49 16.10 1.86
C GLU A 680 -8.17 17.43 2.17
N ILE A 681 -9.49 17.54 1.89
CA ILE A 681 -10.28 18.72 2.27
C ILE A 681 -10.37 18.85 3.79
N GLY A 682 -10.57 17.74 4.51
CA GLY A 682 -10.63 17.72 5.97
C GLY A 682 -9.32 18.17 6.64
N ALA A 683 -8.18 18.12 5.94
CA ALA A 683 -6.90 18.65 6.39
C ALA A 683 -6.67 20.12 6.01
N GLY A 684 -7.57 20.77 5.26
CA GLY A 684 -7.39 22.13 4.75
C GLY A 684 -7.79 23.27 5.70
N GLY A 685 -8.15 22.96 6.95
CA GLY A 685 -8.41 23.95 8.02
C GLY A 685 -9.45 25.02 7.70
N ASP A 686 -9.19 26.25 8.14
CA ASP A 686 -10.13 27.39 8.00
C ASP A 686 -10.40 27.76 6.55
N ALA A 687 -9.40 27.68 5.66
CA ALA A 687 -9.58 27.99 4.25
C ALA A 687 -10.50 26.99 3.55
N ALA A 688 -10.34 25.69 3.84
CA ALA A 688 -11.26 24.66 3.34
C ALA A 688 -12.67 24.92 3.83
N PHE A 689 -12.84 25.17 5.14
CA PHE A 689 -14.14 25.46 5.72
C PHE A 689 -14.80 26.69 5.08
N ASN A 690 -14.08 27.80 4.93
CA ASN A 690 -14.60 29.03 4.33
C ASN A 690 -15.09 28.82 2.89
N ALA A 691 -14.33 28.07 2.09
CA ALA A 691 -14.68 27.79 0.69
C ALA A 691 -15.94 26.94 0.56
N ILE A 692 -16.09 25.93 1.41
CA ILE A 692 -17.26 25.03 1.39
C ILE A 692 -18.38 25.50 2.32
N ARG A 693 -18.19 26.57 3.11
CA ARG A 693 -19.15 27.11 4.07
C ARG A 693 -20.52 27.38 3.45
N LYS A 694 -20.55 27.82 2.19
CA LYS A 694 -21.78 28.09 1.41
C LYS A 694 -22.55 26.82 1.02
N LEU A 695 -21.91 25.65 1.05
CA LEU A 695 -22.56 24.35 0.87
C LEU A 695 -23.13 23.83 2.19
N TYR A 696 -22.58 24.30 3.32
CA TYR A 696 -23.09 24.11 4.67
C TYR A 696 -23.71 25.42 5.19
N ARG A 697 -24.57 26.05 4.38
CA ARG A 697 -25.19 27.35 4.73
C ARG A 697 -25.86 27.26 6.10
N ARG A 698 -25.69 28.35 6.84
CA ARG A 698 -26.53 28.74 7.97
C ARG A 698 -27.52 29.74 7.39
N GLY A 699 -28.80 29.46 7.47
CA GLY A 699 -29.87 30.44 7.38
C GLY A 699 -30.22 30.91 8.79
N ASP A 700 -31.07 31.92 8.85
CA ASP A 700 -31.48 32.54 10.10
C ASP A 700 -32.27 31.55 10.98
N PRO A 701 -32.28 31.75 12.31
CA PRO A 701 -32.96 30.85 13.22
C PRO A 701 -34.47 30.81 12.91
N GLY A 702 -34.95 29.72 12.29
CA GLY A 702 -36.37 29.51 12.00
C GLY A 702 -36.72 28.97 10.62
N GLU A 703 -35.79 28.93 9.66
CA GLU A 703 -36.05 28.33 8.33
C GLU A 703 -35.62 26.85 8.28
N GLU A 704 -36.52 25.93 7.94
CA GLU A 704 -36.23 24.49 7.76
C GLU A 704 -35.26 24.20 6.59
N GLY A 705 -34.84 25.22 5.84
CA GLY A 705 -33.97 25.12 4.66
C GLY A 705 -32.51 24.71 4.90
N ASP A 706 -32.04 24.72 6.15
CA ASP A 706 -30.61 24.61 6.50
C ASP A 706 -30.17 23.23 6.98
N ASP A 707 -31.14 22.34 7.16
CA ASP A 707 -30.91 20.99 7.64
C ASP A 707 -30.39 20.09 6.50
N PRO A 708 -29.20 19.46 6.66
CA PRO A 708 -28.60 18.65 5.60
C PRO A 708 -29.41 17.38 5.27
N VAL A 709 -30.11 16.80 6.25
CA VAL A 709 -30.93 15.60 6.02
C VAL A 709 -32.19 16.01 5.28
N TRP A 710 -32.83 17.10 5.69
CA TRP A 710 -33.99 17.65 5.00
C TRP A 710 -33.66 18.06 3.55
N GLN A 711 -32.51 18.72 3.31
CA GLN A 711 -32.05 19.09 1.97
C GLN A 711 -31.91 17.86 1.06
N TYR A 712 -31.35 16.77 1.60
CA TYR A 712 -31.24 15.51 0.87
C TYR A 712 -32.61 14.92 0.56
N GLU A 713 -33.51 14.86 1.55
CA GLU A 713 -34.86 14.32 1.37
C GLU A 713 -35.65 15.12 0.34
N GLN A 714 -35.63 16.45 0.41
CA GLN A 714 -36.27 17.32 -0.57
C GLN A 714 -35.72 17.11 -1.97
N ALA A 715 -34.40 17.07 -2.13
CA ALA A 715 -33.77 16.83 -3.42
C ALA A 715 -34.19 15.48 -4.01
N VAL A 716 -34.22 14.42 -3.19
CA VAL A 716 -34.69 13.09 -3.61
C VAL A 716 -36.17 13.08 -3.95
N GLN A 717 -37.01 13.74 -3.16
CA GLN A 717 -38.46 13.85 -3.41
C GLN A 717 -38.75 14.61 -4.71
N ALA A 718 -38.02 15.69 -4.98
CA ALA A 718 -38.14 16.45 -6.23
C ALA A 718 -37.81 15.57 -7.45
N ARG A 719 -36.74 14.75 -7.37
CA ARG A 719 -36.39 13.78 -8.42
C ARG A 719 -37.48 12.71 -8.63
N ARG A 720 -37.98 12.11 -7.54
CA ARG A 720 -39.10 11.15 -7.59
C ARG A 720 -40.39 11.77 -8.15
N ALA A 721 -40.64 13.05 -7.90
CA ALA A 721 -41.79 13.76 -8.48
C ALA A 721 -41.66 13.90 -10.01
N VAL A 722 -40.45 14.20 -10.51
CA VAL A 722 -40.17 14.23 -11.95
C VAL A 722 -40.37 12.85 -12.58
N GLU A 723 -39.79 11.78 -12.02
CA GLU A 723 -39.98 10.41 -12.51
C GLU A 723 -41.47 10.03 -12.57
N ARG A 724 -42.24 10.32 -11.52
CA ARG A 724 -43.69 10.05 -11.46
C ARG A 724 -44.47 10.77 -12.56
N ARG A 725 -44.14 12.02 -12.88
CA ARG A 725 -44.80 12.79 -13.96
C ARG A 725 -44.60 12.16 -15.33
N HIS A 726 -43.43 11.55 -15.58
CA HIS A 726 -43.11 10.93 -16.87
C HIS A 726 -43.49 9.45 -16.98
N ARG A 727 -43.78 8.79 -15.86
CA ARG A 727 -44.16 7.36 -15.83
C ARG A 727 -45.48 7.07 -16.55
N TYR A 728 -46.52 7.84 -16.25
CA TYR A 728 -47.85 7.59 -16.83
C TYR A 728 -47.86 7.74 -18.36
N PRO A 729 -47.34 8.83 -18.97
CA PRO A 729 -47.26 8.98 -20.42
C PRO A 729 -46.47 7.86 -21.14
N ALA A 730 -45.53 7.20 -20.46
CA ALA A 730 -44.73 6.11 -21.01
C ALA A 730 -45.45 4.75 -21.02
N LEU A 731 -46.48 4.59 -20.17
CA LEU A 731 -47.28 3.37 -20.06
C LEU A 731 -48.52 3.37 -20.99
N VAL A 732 -48.85 4.52 -21.59
CA VAL A 732 -49.99 4.65 -22.51
C VAL A 732 -49.62 4.14 -23.90
N ASP A 733 -50.37 3.13 -24.36
CA ASP A 733 -50.25 2.56 -25.70
C ASP A 733 -50.86 3.48 -26.78
N GLY A 734 -50.22 3.54 -27.94
CA GLY A 734 -50.60 4.40 -29.06
C GLY A 734 -49.44 4.62 -30.03
N PRO A 735 -49.64 5.37 -31.14
CA PRO A 735 -48.56 5.68 -32.07
C PRO A 735 -47.39 6.39 -31.33
N GLY A 736 -46.16 5.93 -31.58
CA GLY A 736 -44.95 6.42 -30.89
C GLY A 736 -44.75 5.92 -29.45
N ALA A 737 -45.51 4.91 -28.99
CA ALA A 737 -45.36 4.35 -27.63
C ALA A 737 -43.96 3.79 -27.36
N GLU A 738 -43.32 3.15 -28.34
CA GLU A 738 -41.97 2.62 -28.19
C GLU A 738 -40.92 3.73 -27.99
N GLU A 739 -41.03 4.82 -28.75
CA GLU A 739 -40.16 6.00 -28.58
C GLU A 739 -40.37 6.67 -27.21
N ARG A 740 -41.62 6.79 -26.74
CA ARG A 740 -41.91 7.28 -25.38
C ARG A 740 -41.33 6.38 -24.29
N ARG A 741 -41.42 5.05 -24.47
CA ARG A 741 -40.84 4.06 -23.55
C ARG A 741 -39.32 4.18 -23.52
N GLU A 742 -38.66 4.34 -24.67
CA GLU A 742 -37.20 4.52 -24.72
C GLU A 742 -36.76 5.84 -24.07
N ARG A 743 -37.44 6.96 -24.37
CA ARG A 743 -37.21 8.25 -23.69
C ARG A 743 -37.40 8.15 -22.18
N TYR A 744 -38.41 7.40 -21.72
CA TYR A 744 -38.60 7.14 -20.29
C TYR A 744 -37.47 6.28 -19.69
N ARG A 745 -36.99 5.24 -20.39
CA ARG A 745 -35.83 4.45 -19.93
C ARG A 745 -34.59 5.32 -19.77
N GLN A 746 -34.33 6.23 -20.72
CA GLN A 746 -33.22 7.18 -20.64
C GLN A 746 -33.40 8.15 -19.46
N LEU A 747 -34.60 8.72 -19.29
CA LEU A 747 -34.90 9.59 -18.16
C LEU A 747 -34.73 8.89 -16.81
N VAL A 748 -35.14 7.62 -16.68
CA VAL A 748 -34.94 6.82 -15.46
C VAL A 748 -33.45 6.57 -15.21
N ARG A 749 -32.65 6.25 -16.25
CA ARG A 749 -31.20 6.09 -16.12
C ARG A 749 -30.52 7.38 -15.65
N ASP A 750 -30.91 8.52 -16.22
CA ASP A 750 -30.39 9.83 -15.85
C ASP A 750 -30.83 10.24 -14.44
N ASP A 751 -32.07 9.94 -14.05
CA ASP A 751 -32.56 10.19 -12.70
C ASP A 751 -31.82 9.34 -11.67
N ASP A 752 -31.63 8.04 -11.94
CA ASP A 752 -30.86 7.14 -11.09
C ASP A 752 -29.43 7.64 -10.91
N GLU A 753 -28.76 8.13 -11.96
CA GLU A 753 -27.41 8.70 -11.81
C GLU A 753 -27.42 10.00 -11.02
N LYS A 754 -28.39 10.89 -11.23
CA LYS A 754 -28.54 12.13 -10.44
C LYS A 754 -28.79 11.83 -8.96
N ARG A 755 -29.60 10.81 -8.65
CA ARG A 755 -29.84 10.35 -7.27
C ARG A 755 -28.57 9.75 -6.65
N ARG A 756 -27.77 9.01 -7.41
CA ARG A 756 -26.44 8.54 -6.96
C ARG A 756 -25.48 9.70 -6.70
N GLN A 757 -25.47 10.73 -7.55
CA GLN A 757 -24.65 11.93 -7.35
C GLN A 757 -25.06 12.70 -6.09
N LEU A 758 -26.36 12.88 -5.86
CA LEU A 758 -26.88 13.48 -4.62
C LEU A 758 -26.42 12.68 -3.40
N TRP A 759 -26.60 11.36 -3.40
CA TRP A 759 -26.13 10.52 -2.30
C TRP A 759 -24.62 10.64 -2.06
N ARG A 760 -23.79 10.64 -3.12
CA ARG A 760 -22.33 10.82 -3.01
C ARG A 760 -21.96 12.17 -2.37
N GLU A 761 -22.66 13.23 -2.76
CA GLU A 761 -22.46 14.58 -2.23
C GLU A 761 -22.73 14.64 -0.72
N PHE A 762 -23.89 14.15 -0.26
CA PHE A 762 -24.24 14.17 1.16
C PHE A 762 -23.41 13.18 1.99
N ALA A 763 -23.03 12.03 1.43
CA ALA A 763 -22.09 11.12 2.08
C ALA A 763 -20.70 11.76 2.27
N ALA A 764 -20.21 12.52 1.29
CA ALA A 764 -18.95 13.26 1.41
C ALA A 764 -19.03 14.36 2.47
N ARG A 765 -20.16 15.08 2.55
CA ARG A 765 -20.43 16.05 3.61
C ARG A 765 -20.40 15.40 5.00
N ALA A 766 -21.06 14.26 5.17
CA ALA A 766 -21.06 13.48 6.42
C ALA A 766 -19.65 13.02 6.84
N TRP A 767 -18.79 12.62 5.89
CA TRP A 767 -17.37 12.34 6.19
C TRP A 767 -16.62 13.59 6.68
N LEU A 768 -16.85 14.72 6.01
CA LEU A 768 -16.07 15.95 6.19
C LEU A 768 -16.32 16.65 7.52
N VAL A 769 -17.57 16.72 7.97
CA VAL A 769 -17.95 17.57 9.11
C VAL A 769 -17.12 17.26 10.38
N PRO A 770 -16.96 15.99 10.83
CA PRO A 770 -16.09 15.68 11.97
C PRO A 770 -14.60 16.02 11.73
N MET A 771 -14.11 15.86 10.50
CA MET A 771 -12.70 16.13 10.16
C MET A 771 -12.38 17.63 10.16
N ILE A 772 -13.33 18.45 9.72
CA ILE A 772 -13.25 19.91 9.70
C ILE A 772 -13.29 20.48 11.11
N VAL A 773 -14.20 20.01 11.97
CA VAL A 773 -14.25 20.43 13.38
C VAL A 773 -12.88 20.23 14.05
N GLY A 774 -12.17 19.16 13.69
CA GLY A 774 -10.83 18.88 14.17
C GLY A 774 -9.76 19.85 13.65
N SER A 775 -9.87 20.31 12.40
CA SER A 775 -8.83 21.12 11.71
C SER A 775 -9.02 22.63 11.75
N VAL A 776 -10.22 23.14 12.06
CA VAL A 776 -10.48 24.59 12.09
C VAL A 776 -9.90 25.30 13.31
N GLY A 777 -9.48 26.55 13.09
CA GLY A 777 -9.03 27.50 14.08
C GLY A 777 -10.14 27.95 15.04
N VAL A 778 -9.77 28.75 16.04
CA VAL A 778 -10.66 29.14 17.14
C VAL A 778 -11.88 29.93 16.62
N GLU A 779 -11.69 30.82 15.64
CA GLU A 779 -12.73 31.70 15.11
C GLU A 779 -13.88 30.93 14.43
N ARG A 780 -13.55 29.87 13.68
CA ARG A 780 -14.53 29.11 12.88
C ARG A 780 -15.04 27.86 13.59
N ARG A 781 -14.44 27.50 14.72
CA ARG A 781 -14.79 26.30 15.49
C ARG A 781 -16.24 26.28 15.94
N GLY A 782 -16.77 27.40 16.43
CA GLY A 782 -18.17 27.49 16.87
C GLY A 782 -19.13 27.10 15.75
N GLU A 783 -18.97 27.70 14.56
CA GLU A 783 -19.82 27.40 13.42
C GLU A 783 -19.61 25.97 12.87
N ALA A 784 -18.43 25.36 13.05
CA ALA A 784 -18.17 23.99 12.64
C ALA A 784 -18.81 22.98 13.60
N LYS A 785 -18.77 23.25 14.91
CA LYS A 785 -19.46 22.47 15.95
C LYS A 785 -20.97 22.45 15.70
N GLU A 786 -21.58 23.61 15.49
CA GLU A 786 -23.01 23.74 15.18
C GLU A 786 -23.42 22.89 13.96
N ARG A 787 -22.60 22.88 12.90
CA ARG A 787 -22.85 22.04 11.72
C ARG A 787 -22.78 20.56 12.02
N LEU A 788 -21.91 20.10 12.92
CA LEU A 788 -21.89 18.71 13.37
C LEU A 788 -23.15 18.37 14.16
N ASP A 789 -23.57 19.26 15.06
CA ASP A 789 -24.77 19.08 15.87
C ASP A 789 -26.04 18.96 15.00
N LEU A 790 -26.12 19.69 13.88
CA LEU A 790 -27.19 19.55 12.89
C LEU A 790 -27.30 18.15 12.30
N TRP A 791 -26.21 17.40 12.12
CA TRP A 791 -26.29 16.01 11.69
C TRP A 791 -26.66 15.07 12.85
N LEU A 792 -26.11 15.34 14.03
CA LEU A 792 -26.31 14.48 15.21
C LEU A 792 -27.70 14.58 15.81
N LYS A 793 -28.44 15.68 15.60
CA LYS A 793 -29.83 15.81 16.04
C LYS A 793 -30.75 14.74 15.41
N HIS A 794 -30.48 14.32 14.18
CA HIS A 794 -31.23 13.27 13.46
C HIS A 794 -30.98 11.84 13.96
N LEU A 795 -30.03 11.69 14.88
CA LEU A 795 -29.83 10.44 15.61
C LEU A 795 -30.67 10.40 16.89
N ASP A 796 -31.23 11.53 17.33
CA ASP A 796 -32.07 11.60 18.52
C ASP A 796 -33.51 11.20 18.18
N PRO A 797 -34.01 10.06 18.69
CA PRO A 797 -35.40 9.66 18.44
C PRO A 797 -36.42 10.65 19.00
N LEU A 798 -36.04 11.42 20.04
CA LEU A 798 -36.92 12.41 20.67
C LEU A 798 -37.04 13.69 19.85
N ALA A 799 -36.06 13.98 18.99
CA ALA A 799 -36.07 15.15 18.13
C ALA A 799 -36.91 14.93 16.85
N SER A 800 -37.21 13.69 16.49
CA SER A 800 -37.98 13.36 15.29
C SER A 800 -39.48 13.20 15.58
N ALA A 801 -40.32 13.78 14.72
CA ALA A 801 -41.79 13.70 14.81
C ALA A 801 -42.33 12.25 14.82
N GLY A 802 -41.58 11.29 14.26
CA GLY A 802 -41.95 9.88 14.20
C GLY A 802 -41.44 9.01 15.36
N GLY A 803 -40.72 9.57 16.34
CA GLY A 803 -40.12 8.81 17.45
C GLY A 803 -39.04 7.81 17.02
N ARG A 804 -38.47 7.98 15.81
CA ARG A 804 -37.40 7.18 15.23
C ARG A 804 -36.29 8.10 14.74
N ALA A 805 -35.05 7.62 14.76
CA ALA A 805 -33.96 8.34 14.11
C ALA A 805 -34.21 8.41 12.59
N ASP A 806 -34.22 9.62 12.05
CA ASP A 806 -34.49 9.97 10.65
C ASP A 806 -33.22 10.00 9.80
N LEU A 807 -32.03 10.00 10.40
CA LEU A 807 -30.77 9.90 9.66
C LEU A 807 -30.67 8.57 8.88
N PRO A 808 -30.40 8.56 7.56
CA PRO A 808 -30.10 7.33 6.82
C PRO A 808 -28.88 6.56 7.37
N ILE A 809 -28.90 5.21 7.31
CA ILE A 809 -27.82 4.40 7.88
C ILE A 809 -26.50 4.63 7.13
N SER A 810 -26.53 4.86 5.82
CA SER A 810 -25.30 5.17 5.07
C SER A 810 -24.63 6.47 5.54
N PHE A 811 -25.40 7.47 5.96
CA PHE A 811 -24.88 8.72 6.52
C PHE A 811 -24.41 8.56 7.97
N GLU A 812 -25.09 7.72 8.78
CA GLU A 812 -24.60 7.30 10.10
C GLU A 812 -23.21 6.64 10.00
N ILE A 813 -23.02 5.75 9.01
CA ILE A 813 -21.73 5.10 8.74
C ILE A 813 -20.68 6.14 8.31
N ALA A 814 -21.05 7.08 7.43
CA ALA A 814 -20.14 8.11 6.95
C ALA A 814 -19.68 9.04 8.08
N LEU A 815 -20.58 9.51 8.95
CA LEU A 815 -20.23 10.31 10.14
C LEU A 815 -19.24 9.56 11.03
N ALA A 816 -19.50 8.28 11.32
CA ALA A 816 -18.62 7.46 12.15
C ALA A 816 -17.21 7.32 11.53
N GLN A 817 -17.13 7.16 10.20
CA GLN A 817 -15.85 7.13 9.48
C GLN A 817 -15.14 8.49 9.52
N GLY A 818 -15.88 9.60 9.46
CA GLY A 818 -15.35 10.95 9.66
C GLY A 818 -14.72 11.12 11.03
N PHE A 819 -15.41 10.69 12.10
CA PHE A 819 -14.86 10.69 13.46
C PHE A 819 -13.60 9.83 13.57
N LYS A 820 -13.57 8.63 12.96
CA LYS A 820 -12.39 7.75 12.95
C LYS A 820 -11.20 8.40 12.23
N SER A 821 -11.44 9.10 11.11
CA SER A 821 -10.40 9.86 10.39
C SER A 821 -9.88 11.03 11.22
N ALA A 822 -10.76 11.80 11.87
CA ALA A 822 -10.37 12.87 12.79
C ALA A 822 -9.58 12.34 13.99
N ALA A 823 -9.97 11.18 14.53
CA ALA A 823 -9.29 10.52 15.65
C ALA A 823 -7.91 9.96 15.32
N ASN A 824 -7.63 9.71 14.02
CA ASN A 824 -6.31 9.28 13.59
C ASN A 824 -5.24 10.36 13.80
N ARG A 825 -5.61 11.62 14.04
CA ARG A 825 -4.68 12.71 14.35
C ARG A 825 -4.21 12.68 15.80
N ARG A 826 -2.90 12.81 16.03
CA ARG A 826 -2.28 12.93 17.36
C ARG A 826 -2.49 14.33 17.94
N LYS A 827 -2.22 14.51 19.25
CA LYS A 827 -2.38 15.83 19.91
C LYS A 827 -1.44 16.89 19.35
N ARG A 828 -0.30 16.46 18.80
CA ARG A 828 0.72 17.35 18.22
C ARG A 828 0.46 17.70 16.75
N HIS A 829 -0.59 17.15 16.13
CA HIS A 829 -0.96 17.45 14.76
C HIS A 829 -1.24 18.95 14.60
N PRO A 830 -0.69 19.65 13.59
CA PRO A 830 -0.86 21.10 13.41
C PRO A 830 -2.33 21.49 13.35
N ASP A 831 -3.13 20.69 12.64
CA ASP A 831 -4.58 20.87 12.51
C ASP A 831 -5.36 20.12 13.61
N THR A 832 -4.92 20.18 14.87
CA THR A 832 -5.66 19.62 16.00
C THR A 832 -5.59 20.54 17.21
N SER A 833 -6.75 20.94 17.72
CA SER A 833 -6.86 21.67 18.99
C SER A 833 -7.37 20.76 20.11
N ASN A 834 -6.90 20.98 21.34
CA ASN A 834 -7.35 20.20 22.50
C ASN A 834 -8.86 20.40 22.74
N GLU A 835 -9.38 21.62 22.55
CA GLU A 835 -10.80 21.93 22.74
C GLU A 835 -11.69 21.23 21.70
N ALA A 836 -11.30 21.23 20.41
CA ALA A 836 -12.05 20.50 19.38
C ALA A 836 -12.00 18.99 19.64
N ARG A 837 -10.86 18.47 20.10
CA ARG A 837 -10.71 17.06 20.45
C ARG A 837 -11.65 16.65 21.58
N GLU A 838 -11.75 17.44 22.66
CA GLU A 838 -12.65 17.15 23.78
C GLU A 838 -14.11 17.13 23.32
N TYR A 839 -14.52 18.12 22.54
CA TYR A 839 -15.87 18.16 21.95
C TYR A 839 -16.13 16.96 21.03
N LEU A 840 -15.19 16.59 20.14
CA LEU A 840 -15.33 15.43 19.25
C LEU A 840 -15.44 14.11 20.03
N ILE A 841 -14.74 13.96 21.15
CA ILE A 841 -14.86 12.79 22.04
C ILE A 841 -16.27 12.73 22.63
N GLU A 842 -16.78 13.84 23.16
CA GLU A 842 -18.13 13.92 23.73
C GLU A 842 -19.21 13.62 22.68
N GLN A 843 -19.08 14.19 21.49
CA GLN A 843 -20.00 13.92 20.38
C GLN A 843 -19.89 12.48 19.86
N ALA A 844 -18.70 11.88 19.85
CA ALA A 844 -18.53 10.49 19.47
C ALA A 844 -19.12 9.52 20.52
N GLU A 845 -19.01 9.82 21.82
CA GLU A 845 -19.68 9.06 22.88
C GLU A 845 -21.21 9.22 22.76
N THR A 846 -21.71 10.43 22.51
CA THR A 846 -23.13 10.71 22.27
C THR A 846 -23.65 9.94 21.05
N MET A 847 -22.93 10.01 19.93
CA MET A 847 -23.23 9.25 18.72
C MET A 847 -23.19 7.74 18.98
N LEU A 848 -22.20 7.24 19.72
CA LEU A 848 -22.12 5.82 20.07
C LEU A 848 -23.33 5.36 20.88
N SER A 849 -23.84 6.21 21.77
CA SER A 849 -25.04 5.93 22.56
C SER A 849 -26.30 5.79 21.70
N ARG A 850 -26.39 6.56 20.61
CA ARG A 850 -27.52 6.62 19.69
C ARG A 850 -27.38 5.72 18.46
N ALA A 851 -26.16 5.31 18.11
CA ALA A 851 -25.84 4.56 16.90
C ALA A 851 -26.62 3.24 16.80
N ARG A 852 -27.32 3.04 15.69
CA ARG A 852 -28.18 1.88 15.40
C ARG A 852 -27.39 0.76 14.72
N PHE A 853 -26.45 1.12 13.86
CA PHE A 853 -25.77 0.13 13.03
C PHE A 853 -24.48 -0.40 13.67
N TRP A 854 -24.25 -1.71 13.60
CA TRP A 854 -23.10 -2.37 14.23
C TRP A 854 -21.75 -1.86 13.69
N PHE A 855 -21.70 -1.49 12.40
CA PHE A 855 -20.47 -1.01 11.77
C PHE A 855 -20.12 0.40 12.23
N SER A 856 -21.12 1.26 12.42
CA SER A 856 -20.96 2.58 13.04
C SER A 856 -20.43 2.46 14.47
N GLN A 857 -20.98 1.54 15.26
CA GLN A 857 -20.49 1.27 16.62
C GLN A 857 -19.04 0.76 16.67
N LEU A 858 -18.70 -0.18 15.78
CA LEU A 858 -17.32 -0.67 15.65
C LEU A 858 -16.37 0.48 15.31
N THR A 859 -16.77 1.32 14.36
CA THR A 859 -15.97 2.46 13.86
C THR A 859 -15.76 3.52 14.95
N LEU A 860 -16.80 3.83 15.73
CA LEU A 860 -16.72 4.77 16.86
C LEU A 860 -15.86 4.24 18.01
N ILE A 861 -15.92 2.94 18.31
CA ILE A 861 -15.03 2.33 19.30
C ILE A 861 -13.57 2.43 18.85
N HIS A 862 -13.29 2.25 17.56
CA HIS A 862 -11.94 2.47 17.02
C HIS A 862 -11.52 3.95 17.16
N ALA A 863 -12.40 4.91 16.86
CA ALA A 863 -12.12 6.34 17.03
C ALA A 863 -11.82 6.72 18.49
N LEU A 864 -12.68 6.32 19.43
CA LEU A 864 -12.51 6.55 20.86
C LEU A 864 -11.23 5.90 21.40
N CYS A 865 -10.87 4.71 20.89
CA CYS A 865 -9.61 4.06 21.24
C CYS A 865 -8.40 4.92 20.85
N LEU A 866 -8.41 5.56 19.68
CA LEU A 866 -7.30 6.42 19.24
C LEU A 866 -7.17 7.69 20.09
N TRP A 867 -8.30 8.27 20.52
CA TRP A 867 -8.27 9.44 21.41
C TRP A 867 -7.84 9.13 22.85
N GLU A 868 -8.08 7.92 23.35
CA GLU A 868 -7.63 7.51 24.69
C GLU A 868 -6.13 7.17 24.77
N LEU A 869 -5.47 6.92 23.63
CA LEU A 869 -4.05 6.55 23.61
C LEU A 869 -3.14 7.65 24.19
N PRO A 870 -2.10 7.28 24.95
CA PRO A 870 -1.12 8.22 25.48
C PRO A 870 -0.20 8.72 24.37
N ASP A 871 -0.24 10.01 24.09
CA ASP A 871 0.64 10.67 23.11
C ASP A 871 2.03 11.01 23.68
N HIS A 872 2.50 10.24 24.67
CA HIS A 872 3.72 10.51 25.43
C HIS A 872 4.62 9.27 25.39
N THR A 873 5.28 9.03 24.27
CA THR A 873 6.35 8.03 24.17
C THR A 873 7.61 8.73 23.66
N GLY A 874 8.45 9.13 24.61
CA GLY A 874 9.76 9.75 24.43
C GLY A 874 10.24 10.19 25.79
N ARG A 875 11.49 9.88 26.15
CA ARG A 875 12.14 10.17 27.44
C ARG A 875 11.69 11.53 28.00
N THR A 876 11.15 11.53 29.21
CA THR A 876 11.26 12.68 30.09
C THR A 876 12.76 12.91 30.29
N LEU A 877 13.33 13.92 29.64
CA LEU A 877 14.50 14.58 30.20
C LEU A 877 14.05 15.15 31.57
N PRO A 878 14.79 14.93 32.66
CA PRO A 878 14.36 15.37 33.99
C PRO A 878 14.28 16.90 34.21
N GLU A 879 14.54 17.75 33.21
CA GLU A 879 14.87 19.16 33.44
C GLU A 879 13.83 20.20 33.04
N GLU A 880 12.69 19.86 32.42
CA GLU A 880 11.61 20.82 32.15
C GLU A 880 10.46 20.74 33.18
N GLN A 881 10.82 20.51 34.44
CA GLN A 881 9.98 20.83 35.60
C GLN A 881 10.52 22.09 36.27
N ASP A 882 10.49 23.21 35.58
CA ASP A 882 10.24 24.49 36.23
C ASP A 882 10.04 25.58 35.18
N ARG A 883 9.12 26.50 35.48
CA ARG A 883 8.75 27.70 34.70
C ARG A 883 7.64 27.50 33.66
N SER A 884 6.41 27.28 34.14
CA SER A 884 5.34 28.29 33.93
C SER A 884 4.00 27.87 34.56
N SER A 885 3.63 28.63 35.59
CA SER A 885 2.27 29.00 36.02
C SER A 885 1.17 27.93 36.06
N GLY A 886 0.92 27.42 37.28
CA GLY A 886 -0.36 27.69 37.96
C GLY A 886 -1.66 27.15 37.34
N SER A 887 -1.84 25.83 37.30
CA SER A 887 -3.11 25.17 37.70
C SER A 887 -2.92 23.65 37.70
N VAL A 888 -2.46 23.11 38.83
CA VAL A 888 -2.38 21.66 39.04
C VAL A 888 -3.78 21.14 39.35
N ARG A 889 -4.60 20.98 38.31
CA ARG A 889 -5.79 20.13 38.38
C ARG A 889 -5.31 18.69 38.19
N TRP A 890 -5.18 17.97 39.30
CA TRP A 890 -4.88 16.55 39.37
C TRP A 890 -5.54 15.77 38.22
N ARG A 891 -4.71 15.30 37.27
CA ARG A 891 -5.17 14.39 36.21
C ARG A 891 -5.87 13.20 36.87
N ARG A 892 -7.13 12.94 36.50
CA ARG A 892 -7.87 11.74 36.92
C ARG A 892 -6.96 10.51 36.80
N PRO A 893 -6.91 9.59 37.79
CA PRO A 893 -6.27 8.30 37.62
C PRO A 893 -6.88 7.64 36.39
N ARG A 894 -6.08 7.38 35.35
CA ARG A 894 -6.58 6.75 34.11
C ARG A 894 -7.28 5.44 34.50
N ALA A 895 -8.57 5.34 34.16
CA ALA A 895 -9.31 4.10 34.29
C ALA A 895 -8.55 2.96 33.60
N ASP A 896 -8.66 1.74 34.11
CA ASP A 896 -8.10 0.56 33.44
C ASP A 896 -8.60 0.57 31.98
N PRO A 897 -7.73 0.38 30.96
CA PRO A 897 -8.17 0.29 29.56
C PRO A 897 -9.36 -0.64 29.34
N SER A 898 -9.46 -1.70 30.15
CA SER A 898 -10.60 -2.60 30.14
C SER A 898 -11.90 -1.92 30.57
N ASP A 899 -11.86 -1.08 31.59
CA ASP A 899 -13.02 -0.39 32.16
C ASP A 899 -13.52 0.71 31.21
N ALA A 900 -12.62 1.46 30.56
CA ALA A 900 -12.96 2.43 29.53
C ALA A 900 -13.72 1.77 28.36
N VAL A 901 -13.21 0.65 27.86
CA VAL A 901 -13.86 -0.08 26.76
C VAL A 901 -15.18 -0.74 27.20
N GLN A 902 -15.29 -1.23 28.45
CA GLN A 902 -16.58 -1.72 28.95
C GLN A 902 -17.63 -0.61 29.06
N ARG A 903 -17.23 0.62 29.43
CA ARG A 903 -18.11 1.80 29.41
C ARG A 903 -18.68 2.03 28.01
N TRP A 904 -17.82 2.05 27.00
CA TRP A 904 -18.25 2.21 25.59
C TRP A 904 -19.17 1.09 25.12
N LEU A 905 -18.88 -0.17 25.48
CA LEU A 905 -19.76 -1.30 25.14
C LEU A 905 -21.14 -1.22 25.80
N THR A 906 -21.22 -0.66 27.01
CA THR A 906 -22.49 -0.47 27.72
C THR A 906 -23.28 0.68 27.11
N MET A 907 -22.58 1.73 26.68
CA MET A 907 -23.14 2.89 25.99
C MET A 907 -23.62 2.55 24.57
N ALA A 908 -22.91 1.70 23.83
CA ALA A 908 -23.17 1.41 22.43
C ALA A 908 -24.64 1.05 22.13
N GLY A 909 -25.39 2.00 21.56
CA GLY A 909 -26.80 1.84 21.23
C GLY A 909 -27.75 1.76 22.43
N SER A 910 -27.38 2.28 23.61
CA SER A 910 -28.24 2.31 24.80
C SER A 910 -29.40 3.29 24.70
N ALA A 911 -29.22 4.37 23.95
CA ALA A 911 -30.20 5.44 23.74
C ALA A 911 -31.04 5.28 22.46
N ARG A 912 -31.01 4.09 21.83
CA ARG A 912 -31.86 3.80 20.66
C ARG A 912 -33.34 3.80 21.01
N ALA A 913 -34.16 4.25 20.06
CA ALA A 913 -35.62 4.18 20.13
C ALA A 913 -36.07 2.75 20.43
N ALA A 914 -37.16 2.59 21.19
CA ALA A 914 -37.73 1.28 21.47
C ALA A 914 -38.14 0.54 20.18
N VAL A 915 -38.57 1.30 19.16
CA VAL A 915 -39.01 0.77 17.87
C VAL A 915 -37.87 0.17 17.05
N ASP A 916 -36.64 0.67 17.23
CA ASP A 916 -35.45 0.15 16.55
C ASP A 916 -34.91 -1.12 17.22
N ARG A 917 -35.41 -1.47 18.42
CA ARG A 917 -35.01 -2.66 19.16
C ARG A 917 -35.83 -3.86 18.68
N ARG A 918 -35.19 -4.73 17.89
CA ARG A 918 -35.85 -5.95 17.41
C ARG A 918 -35.99 -6.96 18.56
N PRO A 919 -37.14 -7.66 18.69
CA PRO A 919 -37.33 -8.69 19.71
C PRO A 919 -36.27 -9.82 19.65
N GLU A 920 -35.85 -10.18 18.44
CA GLU A 920 -34.82 -11.21 18.18
C GLU A 920 -33.45 -10.88 18.78
N ASP A 921 -33.16 -9.59 18.94
CA ASP A 921 -31.91 -9.09 19.49
C ASP A 921 -31.87 -9.16 21.02
N GLN A 922 -33.01 -9.46 21.66
CA GLN A 922 -33.10 -9.68 23.09
C GLN A 922 -32.66 -11.11 23.47
N GLY A 923 -31.72 -11.22 24.41
CA GLY A 923 -31.32 -12.48 25.03
C GLY A 923 -31.94 -12.66 26.41
N ARG A 924 -31.77 -13.85 27.00
CA ARG A 924 -32.21 -14.17 28.38
C ARG A 924 -31.62 -13.25 29.48
N ARG A 925 -30.61 -12.42 29.16
CA ARG A 925 -29.89 -11.53 30.09
C ARG A 925 -29.88 -10.06 29.61
N GLY A 926 -30.81 -9.69 28.74
CA GLY A 926 -30.85 -8.37 28.09
C GLY A 926 -30.42 -8.41 26.62
N GLU A 927 -30.28 -7.24 26.01
CA GLU A 927 -29.91 -7.07 24.61
C GLU A 927 -28.56 -7.70 24.29
N ARG A 928 -28.46 -8.45 23.18
CA ARG A 928 -27.23 -9.11 22.75
C ARG A 928 -26.27 -8.10 22.13
N LEU A 929 -24.98 -8.23 22.44
CA LEU A 929 -23.94 -7.44 21.76
C LEU A 929 -23.56 -8.08 20.41
N HIS A 930 -23.44 -7.27 19.36
CA HIS A 930 -23.01 -7.75 18.04
C HIS A 930 -21.60 -8.37 18.10
N PRO A 931 -21.35 -9.57 17.52
CA PRO A 931 -20.07 -10.26 17.65
C PRO A 931 -18.85 -9.49 17.13
N PHE A 932 -18.99 -8.74 16.03
CA PHE A 932 -17.90 -7.91 15.50
C PHE A 932 -17.56 -6.74 16.42
N VAL A 933 -18.58 -6.09 17.01
CA VAL A 933 -18.41 -4.98 17.96
C VAL A 933 -17.72 -5.47 19.23
N ALA A 934 -18.14 -6.64 19.74
CA ALA A 934 -17.50 -7.28 20.88
C ALA A 934 -16.02 -7.59 20.62
N ARG A 935 -15.69 -8.05 19.42
CA ARG A 935 -14.30 -8.34 19.06
C ARG A 935 -13.46 -7.10 18.86
N ALA A 936 -14.00 -6.09 18.18
CA ALA A 936 -13.34 -4.80 17.99
C ALA A 936 -13.00 -4.17 19.34
N ALA A 937 -13.92 -4.22 20.30
CA ALA A 937 -13.67 -3.80 21.67
C ALA A 937 -12.54 -4.60 22.35
N ASP A 938 -12.52 -5.93 22.24
CA ASP A 938 -11.42 -6.74 22.79
C ASP A 938 -10.05 -6.39 22.15
N LEU A 939 -10.04 -5.98 20.87
CA LEU A 939 -8.84 -5.53 20.16
C LEU A 939 -8.43 -4.10 20.58
N ALA A 940 -9.40 -3.21 20.81
CA ALA A 940 -9.16 -1.87 21.35
C ALA A 940 -8.52 -1.91 22.74
N VAL A 941 -8.94 -2.84 23.61
CA VAL A 941 -8.26 -3.07 24.89
C VAL A 941 -6.78 -3.42 24.67
N LEU A 942 -6.47 -4.28 23.70
CA LEU A 942 -5.08 -4.63 23.39
C LEU A 942 -4.30 -3.44 22.84
N ALA A 943 -4.90 -2.63 21.96
CA ALA A 943 -4.28 -1.42 21.44
C ALA A 943 -3.89 -0.44 22.57
N LEU A 944 -4.79 -0.20 23.52
CA LEU A 944 -4.56 0.66 24.69
C LEU A 944 -3.53 0.04 25.65
N GLU A 945 -3.55 -1.28 25.85
CA GLU A 945 -2.59 -1.98 26.70
C GLU A 945 -1.17 -1.95 26.13
N THR A 946 -1.01 -2.05 24.81
CA THR A 946 0.31 -2.10 24.15
C THR A 946 0.81 -0.74 23.68
N GLY A 947 -0.07 0.26 23.54
CA GLY A 947 0.24 1.54 22.90
C GLY A 947 0.55 1.40 21.41
N ARG A 948 -0.05 0.41 20.73
CA ARG A 948 0.24 0.05 19.33
C ARG A 948 -1.04 -0.15 18.53
N PRO A 949 -1.78 0.93 18.21
CA PRO A 949 -3.06 0.83 17.50
C PRO A 949 -2.94 0.15 16.14
N GLU A 950 -1.81 0.34 15.44
CA GLU A 950 -1.55 -0.18 14.10
C GLU A 950 -1.55 -1.70 14.00
N GLN A 951 -1.54 -2.41 15.14
CA GLN A 951 -1.58 -3.88 15.19
C GLN A 951 -2.98 -4.45 15.43
N TYR A 952 -3.92 -3.64 15.90
CA TYR A 952 -5.21 -4.14 16.38
C TYR A 952 -6.41 -3.42 15.74
N ILE A 953 -6.20 -2.21 15.21
CA ILE A 953 -7.21 -1.32 14.64
C ILE A 953 -6.76 -0.87 13.25
N TRP A 954 -7.69 -0.42 12.42
CA TRP A 954 -7.46 0.12 11.08
C TRP A 954 -8.31 1.38 10.83
N ILE A 955 -7.85 2.24 9.92
CA ILE A 955 -8.53 3.50 9.53
C ILE A 955 -9.47 3.30 8.34
N ASP A 956 -9.05 2.58 7.31
CA ASP A 956 -9.90 2.22 6.18
C ASP A 956 -9.85 0.71 5.97
N GLU A 957 -11.03 0.09 5.87
CA GLU A 957 -11.17 -1.36 5.66
C GLU A 957 -10.58 -1.78 4.30
N LYS A 958 -10.78 -0.97 3.26
CA LYS A 958 -10.26 -1.25 1.91
C LYS A 958 -8.74 -1.11 1.91
N GLY A 959 -8.21 0.04 2.33
CA GLY A 959 -6.77 0.31 2.39
C GLY A 959 -6.01 -0.71 3.23
N ALA A 960 -6.53 -1.10 4.41
CA ALA A 960 -5.87 -2.10 5.24
C ALA A 960 -5.82 -3.51 4.61
N MET A 961 -6.77 -3.86 3.74
CA MET A 961 -6.81 -5.15 3.04
C MET A 961 -6.00 -5.15 1.75
N GLU A 962 -6.05 -4.07 0.97
CA GLU A 962 -5.27 -3.93 -0.26
C GLU A 962 -3.79 -3.89 0.03
N ASN A 963 -3.42 -3.24 1.14
CA ASN A 963 -2.04 -3.04 1.49
C ASN A 963 -1.47 -4.22 2.28
N VAL A 964 -0.34 -4.77 1.85
CA VAL A 964 0.40 -5.74 2.70
C VAL A 964 1.00 -5.00 3.88
N GLY A 965 1.48 -3.78 3.63
CA GLY A 965 1.98 -2.85 4.63
C GLY A 965 3.41 -3.10 5.05
N SER A 966 4.09 -2.03 5.44
CA SER A 966 5.43 -2.10 6.00
C SER A 966 5.39 -2.25 7.53
N SER A 967 6.35 -2.99 8.10
CA SER A 967 6.43 -3.18 9.55
C SER A 967 6.59 -1.84 10.28
N PRO A 968 5.83 -1.59 11.37
CA PRO A 968 5.97 -0.38 12.14
C PRO A 968 7.33 -0.31 12.87
N GLY A 969 7.89 0.88 12.99
CA GLY A 969 9.14 1.18 13.67
C GLY A 969 9.08 0.92 15.18
N ASP A 970 10.23 0.92 15.87
CA ASP A 970 10.28 0.72 17.33
C ASP A 970 9.59 1.90 18.05
N PRO A 971 8.61 1.68 18.94
CA PRO A 971 7.91 2.74 19.69
C PRO A 971 8.79 3.49 20.70
N ARG A 972 10.04 3.07 20.91
CA ARG A 972 10.96 3.74 21.83
C ARG A 972 11.57 5.01 21.28
N PHE A 973 11.56 5.20 19.96
CA PHE A 973 12.08 6.39 19.31
C PHE A 973 11.00 7.46 19.20
N TYR A 974 11.45 8.73 19.29
CA TYR A 974 10.61 9.89 19.09
C TYR A 974 9.92 9.83 17.72
N ARG A 975 8.64 10.24 17.68
CA ARG A 975 7.81 10.27 16.47
C ARG A 975 7.16 11.65 16.39
N LYS A 976 7.50 12.41 15.36
CA LYS A 976 6.83 13.64 14.93
C LYS A 976 5.53 13.35 14.17
N HIS A 977 5.33 12.10 13.75
CA HIS A 977 4.17 11.71 12.95
C HIS A 977 2.88 12.23 13.57
N ASN A 978 2.15 12.97 12.75
CA ASN A 978 0.91 13.59 13.15
C ASN A 978 -0.27 12.59 13.19
N LEU A 979 -0.08 11.36 12.68
CA LEU A 979 -1.09 10.30 12.66
C LEU A 979 -0.76 9.10 13.58
N TRP A 980 -1.80 8.40 14.06
CA TRP A 980 -1.66 7.16 14.84
C TRP A 980 -1.38 5.95 13.95
N ILE A 981 -2.10 5.83 12.83
CA ILE A 981 -1.97 4.74 11.86
C ILE A 981 -1.75 5.37 10.48
N PRO A 982 -0.54 5.28 9.90
CA PRO A 982 -0.27 5.80 8.57
C PRO A 982 -0.87 4.91 7.47
N SER A 983 -1.08 5.47 6.28
CA SER A 983 -1.66 4.78 5.11
C SER A 983 -0.81 3.62 4.57
N SER A 984 0.49 3.63 4.87
CA SER A 984 1.47 2.59 4.53
C SER A 984 1.39 1.33 5.41
N VAL A 985 0.52 1.34 6.42
CA VAL A 985 0.19 0.17 7.25
C VAL A 985 -0.85 -0.69 6.51
N GLY A 986 -0.67 -2.01 6.60
CA GLY A 986 -1.51 -2.99 5.92
C GLY A 986 -1.78 -4.21 6.77
N TRP A 987 -2.49 -5.20 6.24
CA TRP A 987 -2.96 -6.35 7.00
C TRP A 987 -1.82 -7.20 7.59
N SER A 988 -0.60 -7.15 7.04
CA SER A 988 0.53 -7.92 7.60
C SER A 988 1.03 -7.38 8.94
N THR A 989 0.72 -6.11 9.24
CA THR A 989 1.04 -5.47 10.52
C THR A 989 0.04 -5.81 11.63
N LEU A 990 -1.18 -6.18 11.24
CA LEU A 990 -2.28 -6.53 12.12
C LEU A 990 -2.05 -7.88 12.81
N ASP A 991 -2.52 -8.01 14.04
CA ASP A 991 -2.60 -9.29 14.75
C ASP A 991 -3.52 -10.26 13.99
N PRO A 992 -3.23 -11.57 13.96
CA PRO A 992 -4.07 -12.58 13.30
C PRO A 992 -5.56 -12.48 13.64
N ARG A 993 -5.90 -12.03 14.86
CA ARG A 993 -7.28 -11.85 15.31
C ARG A 993 -7.97 -10.64 14.67
N ALA A 994 -7.21 -9.57 14.44
CA ALA A 994 -7.67 -8.39 13.73
C ALA A 994 -7.78 -8.69 12.22
N GLN A 995 -6.83 -9.45 11.65
CA GLN A 995 -6.91 -9.92 10.26
C GLN A 995 -8.19 -10.75 10.00
N GLN A 996 -8.55 -11.67 10.90
CA GLN A 996 -9.79 -12.46 10.80
C GLN A 996 -11.05 -11.60 10.92
N LEU A 997 -11.03 -10.60 11.81
CA LEU A 997 -12.15 -9.66 11.96
C LEU A 997 -12.33 -8.81 10.70
N LEU A 998 -11.24 -8.22 10.19
CA LEU A 998 -11.24 -7.40 8.97
C LEU A 998 -11.81 -8.18 7.77
N GLY A 999 -11.37 -9.45 7.60
CA GLY A 999 -11.85 -10.29 6.50
C GLY A 999 -13.37 -10.54 6.56
N ASP A 1000 -13.92 -10.86 7.72
CA ASP A 1000 -15.36 -11.13 7.86
C ASP A 1000 -16.21 -9.85 7.88
N VAL A 1001 -15.67 -8.72 8.36
CA VAL A 1001 -16.29 -7.39 8.27
C VAL A 1001 -16.41 -6.98 6.81
N LEU A 1002 -15.34 -7.11 6.01
CA LEU A 1002 -15.35 -6.80 4.59
C LEU A 1002 -16.35 -7.65 3.80
N LEU A 1003 -16.49 -8.94 4.13
CA LEU A 1003 -17.52 -9.79 3.52
C LEU A 1003 -18.93 -9.21 3.77
N LEU A 1004 -19.24 -8.81 5.00
CA LEU A 1004 -20.55 -8.26 5.32
C LEU A 1004 -20.78 -6.88 4.70
N VAL A 1005 -19.77 -6.01 4.72
CA VAL A 1005 -19.83 -4.69 4.09
C VAL A 1005 -20.01 -4.79 2.58
N ASN A 1006 -19.32 -5.73 1.91
CA ASN A 1006 -19.48 -5.97 0.48
C ASN A 1006 -20.88 -6.52 0.13
N LEU A 1007 -21.48 -7.32 1.01
CA LEU A 1007 -22.85 -7.81 0.85
C LEU A 1007 -23.88 -6.68 0.97
N THR A 1008 -23.65 -5.72 1.88
CA THR A 1008 -24.57 -4.59 2.10
C THR A 1008 -24.37 -3.46 1.09
N GLU A 1009 -23.13 -3.12 0.75
CA GLU A 1009 -22.75 -1.93 -0.03
C GLU A 1009 -22.42 -2.20 -1.52
N ARG A 1010 -22.87 -3.33 -2.07
CA ARG A 1010 -22.75 -3.61 -3.51
C ARG A 1010 -23.52 -2.62 -4.38
N ASN A 1011 -23.22 -2.59 -5.68
CA ASN A 1011 -23.94 -1.78 -6.68
C ASN A 1011 -25.46 -1.86 -6.53
N GLY A 1012 -26.11 -0.72 -6.72
CA GLY A 1012 -27.57 -0.58 -6.69
C GLY A 1012 -27.99 0.88 -6.50
N LYS A 1013 -29.30 1.12 -6.45
CA LYS A 1013 -29.86 2.44 -6.17
C LYS A 1013 -29.64 2.81 -4.69
N PRO A 1014 -29.57 4.10 -4.32
CA PRO A 1014 -29.45 4.50 -2.91
C PRO A 1014 -30.55 3.90 -2.01
N ASP A 1015 -31.77 3.74 -2.50
CA ASP A 1015 -32.88 3.11 -1.75
C ASP A 1015 -32.64 1.62 -1.47
N GLU A 1016 -32.07 0.90 -2.45
CA GLU A 1016 -31.71 -0.51 -2.31
C GLU A 1016 -30.55 -0.69 -1.33
N LEU A 1017 -29.61 0.25 -1.30
CA LEU A 1017 -28.51 0.30 -0.34
C LEU A 1017 -29.06 0.46 1.08
N GLU A 1018 -29.90 1.45 1.33
CA GLU A 1018 -30.52 1.66 2.65
C GLU A 1018 -31.35 0.44 3.08
N SER A 1019 -32.14 -0.14 2.17
CA SER A 1019 -32.92 -1.37 2.44
C SER A 1019 -32.03 -2.56 2.84
N ARG A 1020 -30.84 -2.71 2.23
CA ARG A 1020 -29.86 -3.73 2.60
C ARG A 1020 -29.21 -3.45 3.96
N LEU A 1021 -28.87 -2.20 4.23
CA LEU A 1021 -28.33 -1.78 5.53
C LEU A 1021 -29.34 -2.04 6.64
N GLU A 1022 -30.62 -1.76 6.42
CA GLU A 1022 -31.69 -2.05 7.38
C GLU A 1022 -31.91 -3.55 7.61
N ARG A 1023 -31.80 -4.39 6.58
CA ARG A 1023 -31.83 -5.85 6.76
C ARG A 1023 -30.64 -6.35 7.59
N ALA A 1024 -29.48 -5.72 7.44
CA ALA A 1024 -28.25 -6.01 8.19
C ALA A 1024 -28.18 -5.34 9.58
N ASN A 1025 -29.10 -4.43 9.90
CA ASN A 1025 -29.21 -3.74 11.18
C ASN A 1025 -29.77 -4.67 12.27
N ARG A 1026 -28.97 -5.66 12.69
CA ARG A 1026 -29.30 -6.68 13.69
C ARG A 1026 -28.09 -6.91 14.61
N ASN A 1027 -28.33 -7.36 15.84
CA ASN A 1027 -27.25 -7.73 16.77
C ASN A 1027 -26.74 -9.18 16.56
N SER A 1028 -27.36 -9.94 15.64
CA SER A 1028 -26.90 -11.26 15.21
C SER A 1028 -26.14 -11.20 13.88
N LEU A 1029 -25.26 -12.17 13.64
CA LEU A 1029 -24.59 -12.31 12.34
C LEU A 1029 -25.46 -13.12 11.36
N PRO A 1030 -25.38 -12.83 10.05
CA PRO A 1030 -26.00 -13.67 9.03
C PRO A 1030 -25.60 -15.15 9.19
N PRO A 1031 -26.55 -16.10 9.00
CA PRO A 1031 -26.24 -17.52 8.97
C PRO A 1031 -25.10 -17.88 8.01
N CYS A 1032 -24.98 -17.13 6.90
CA CYS A 1032 -23.93 -17.31 5.91
C CYS A 1032 -22.50 -17.02 6.42
N LEU A 1033 -22.36 -16.26 7.51
CA LEU A 1033 -21.06 -15.97 8.16
C LEU A 1033 -20.85 -16.78 9.44
N ALA A 1034 -21.94 -17.06 10.17
CA ALA A 1034 -21.89 -17.71 11.46
C ALA A 1034 -21.95 -19.25 11.39
N LYS A 1035 -22.76 -19.82 10.48
CA LYS A 1035 -23.06 -21.27 10.44
C LYS A 1035 -22.49 -21.97 9.21
N ASP A 1036 -22.77 -21.47 8.00
CA ASP A 1036 -22.40 -22.12 6.74
C ASP A 1036 -22.13 -21.08 5.66
N ARG A 1037 -20.95 -21.12 5.00
CA ARG A 1037 -20.56 -20.16 3.94
C ARG A 1037 -21.01 -20.54 2.53
N SER A 1038 -21.56 -21.74 2.33
CA SER A 1038 -22.01 -22.23 1.01
C SER A 1038 -22.97 -21.30 0.27
N PRO A 1039 -23.94 -20.63 0.94
CA PRO A 1039 -24.86 -19.66 0.30
C PRO A 1039 -24.19 -18.48 -0.42
N LEU A 1040 -22.95 -18.13 -0.03
CA LEU A 1040 -22.25 -16.99 -0.60
C LEU A 1040 -21.82 -17.23 -2.06
N GLN A 1041 -21.62 -18.49 -2.47
CA GLN A 1041 -21.25 -18.87 -3.84
C GLN A 1041 -20.18 -17.95 -4.46
N PRO A 1042 -18.95 -17.91 -3.90
CA PRO A 1042 -17.92 -16.97 -4.34
C PRO A 1042 -17.41 -17.24 -5.77
N GLU A 1043 -17.76 -18.35 -6.41
CA GLU A 1043 -17.24 -18.72 -7.74
C GLU A 1043 -17.99 -18.03 -8.90
N ARG A 1044 -19.06 -17.27 -8.62
CA ARG A 1044 -19.89 -16.61 -9.64
C ARG A 1044 -19.17 -15.46 -10.36
N THR A 1045 -19.33 -15.40 -11.69
CA THR A 1045 -18.82 -14.34 -12.57
C THR A 1045 -19.96 -13.66 -13.33
N ILE A 1046 -19.77 -12.39 -13.74
CA ILE A 1046 -20.68 -11.72 -14.68
C ILE A 1046 -20.76 -12.55 -15.97
N GLY A 1047 -21.96 -12.78 -16.49
CA GLY A 1047 -22.21 -13.56 -17.72
C GLY A 1047 -22.64 -15.01 -17.50
N MET A 1048 -22.61 -15.52 -16.26
CA MET A 1048 -23.36 -16.75 -15.93
C MET A 1048 -24.86 -16.46 -16.02
N ALA A 1049 -25.64 -17.38 -16.63
CA ALA A 1049 -27.06 -17.20 -16.99
C ALA A 1049 -28.01 -16.87 -15.81
N GLU A 1050 -27.53 -16.94 -14.57
CA GLU A 1050 -28.28 -16.56 -13.38
C GLU A 1050 -27.81 -15.18 -12.87
N THR A 1051 -28.53 -14.11 -13.21
CA THR A 1051 -28.53 -12.89 -12.39
C THR A 1051 -29.28 -13.21 -11.09
N ALA A 1052 -28.57 -13.55 -10.02
CA ALA A 1052 -29.21 -13.78 -8.72
C ALA A 1052 -29.30 -12.46 -7.94
N GLU A 1053 -30.51 -11.96 -7.81
CA GLU A 1053 -30.83 -10.84 -6.94
C GLU A 1053 -30.49 -11.15 -5.46
N PRO A 1054 -30.23 -10.12 -4.64
CA PRO A 1054 -30.15 -10.25 -3.19
C PRO A 1054 -31.30 -11.08 -2.60
N GLY A 1055 -30.95 -12.19 -1.94
CA GLY A 1055 -31.90 -13.05 -1.23
C GLY A 1055 -31.99 -14.45 -1.82
N ASN A 1056 -31.68 -14.63 -3.10
CA ASN A 1056 -32.04 -15.84 -3.85
C ASN A 1056 -31.32 -17.12 -3.39
N THR A 1057 -30.06 -17.02 -2.92
CA THR A 1057 -29.28 -18.19 -2.50
C THR A 1057 -29.23 -18.36 -0.98
N CYS A 1058 -29.99 -17.54 -0.24
CA CYS A 1058 -29.98 -17.59 1.21
C CYS A 1058 -30.48 -18.94 1.75
N LEU A 1059 -30.04 -19.29 2.96
CA LEU A 1059 -30.67 -20.38 3.71
C LEU A 1059 -32.15 -20.06 3.96
N ARG A 1060 -32.99 -21.10 4.06
CA ARG A 1060 -34.42 -20.94 4.37
C ARG A 1060 -34.60 -20.05 5.60
N ASP A 1061 -35.54 -19.11 5.51
CA ASP A 1061 -35.90 -18.13 6.55
C ASP A 1061 -34.72 -17.24 7.01
N CYS A 1062 -33.72 -16.99 6.14
CA CYS A 1062 -32.64 -16.07 6.43
C CYS A 1062 -33.17 -14.62 6.41
N PRO A 1063 -33.21 -13.92 7.54
CA PRO A 1063 -33.90 -12.64 7.63
C PRO A 1063 -33.04 -11.45 7.15
N PHE A 1064 -31.86 -11.74 6.59
CA PHE A 1064 -30.91 -10.78 6.04
C PHE A 1064 -31.03 -10.65 4.51
N GLU A 1065 -31.36 -11.74 3.80
CA GLU A 1065 -31.55 -11.74 2.34
C GLU A 1065 -30.40 -11.08 1.54
N LEU A 1066 -29.15 -11.27 1.96
CA LEU A 1066 -27.99 -10.63 1.35
C LEU A 1066 -27.26 -11.52 0.32
N CYS A 1067 -27.45 -12.84 0.37
CA CYS A 1067 -26.73 -13.78 -0.50
C CYS A 1067 -27.37 -13.83 -1.90
N PRO A 1068 -26.59 -14.09 -2.98
CA PRO A 1068 -25.19 -14.50 -2.99
C PRO A 1068 -24.20 -13.34 -2.84
N TYR A 1069 -22.92 -13.67 -2.63
CA TYR A 1069 -21.84 -12.71 -2.70
C TYR A 1069 -21.78 -12.11 -4.13
N PRO A 1070 -21.50 -10.80 -4.28
CA PRO A 1070 -21.48 -10.13 -5.59
C PRO A 1070 -20.63 -10.88 -6.62
N SER A 1071 -21.07 -10.91 -7.88
CA SER A 1071 -20.34 -11.63 -8.92
C SER A 1071 -19.00 -10.94 -9.25
N LYS A 1072 -18.05 -11.70 -9.79
CA LYS A 1072 -16.76 -11.13 -10.20
C LYS A 1072 -16.95 -10.10 -11.32
N GLY A 1073 -16.50 -8.87 -11.09
CA GLY A 1073 -16.62 -7.74 -12.02
C GLY A 1073 -17.71 -6.73 -11.63
N GLU A 1074 -18.60 -7.06 -10.69
CA GLU A 1074 -19.51 -6.07 -10.10
C GLU A 1074 -18.71 -5.07 -9.25
N SER A 1075 -19.10 -3.80 -9.23
CA SER A 1075 -18.42 -2.81 -8.39
C SER A 1075 -18.70 -3.11 -6.91
N LEU A 1076 -17.68 -3.66 -6.26
CA LEU A 1076 -17.59 -3.88 -4.83
C LEU A 1076 -17.02 -2.63 -4.14
N ARG A 1077 -17.28 -2.49 -2.83
CA ARG A 1077 -16.54 -1.52 -2.02
C ARG A 1077 -15.05 -1.87 -2.01
N ALA A 1078 -14.71 -3.14 -1.82
CA ALA A 1078 -13.33 -3.64 -1.88
C ALA A 1078 -13.27 -5.08 -2.41
N GLU A 1079 -12.49 -5.32 -3.46
CA GLU A 1079 -12.25 -6.69 -3.95
C GLU A 1079 -11.17 -7.37 -3.12
N LEU A 1080 -11.51 -8.52 -2.52
CA LEU A 1080 -10.59 -9.27 -1.67
C LEU A 1080 -9.46 -9.91 -2.49
N ARG A 1081 -8.23 -9.38 -2.33
CA ARG A 1081 -7.04 -9.85 -3.05
C ARG A 1081 -6.67 -11.30 -2.70
N GLU A 1082 -6.16 -12.06 -3.66
CA GLU A 1082 -5.74 -13.45 -3.41
C GLU A 1082 -4.74 -13.56 -2.26
N VAL A 1083 -3.76 -12.65 -2.18
CA VAL A 1083 -2.74 -12.70 -1.13
C VAL A 1083 -3.37 -12.62 0.27
N PHE A 1084 -4.36 -11.75 0.45
CA PHE A 1084 -5.10 -11.64 1.71
C PHE A 1084 -5.93 -12.89 1.98
N CYS A 1085 -6.66 -13.42 0.99
CA CYS A 1085 -7.44 -14.66 1.13
C CYS A 1085 -6.55 -15.87 1.49
N ARG A 1086 -5.37 -16.00 0.88
CA ARG A 1086 -4.37 -17.03 1.21
C ARG A 1086 -3.81 -16.86 2.62
N GLN A 1087 -3.62 -15.63 3.07
CA GLN A 1087 -3.25 -15.37 4.45
C GLN A 1087 -4.36 -15.83 5.40
N GLN A 1088 -5.64 -15.53 5.13
CA GLN A 1088 -6.76 -16.02 5.95
C GLN A 1088 -6.78 -17.55 6.03
N GLN A 1089 -6.47 -18.24 4.91
CA GLN A 1089 -6.30 -19.68 4.87
C GLN A 1089 -5.11 -20.14 5.75
N ALA A 1090 -3.96 -19.47 5.65
CA ALA A 1090 -2.75 -19.81 6.43
C ALA A 1090 -2.96 -19.68 7.95
N LEU A 1091 -3.74 -18.69 8.39
CA LEU A 1091 -4.08 -18.49 9.81
C LEU A 1091 -4.79 -19.70 10.42
N LEU A 1092 -5.55 -20.47 9.63
CA LEU A 1092 -6.27 -21.67 10.10
C LEU A 1092 -5.32 -22.85 10.42
N TYR A 1093 -4.15 -22.92 9.78
CA TYR A 1093 -3.18 -24.02 9.93
C TYR A 1093 -2.04 -23.72 10.92
N TRP A 1094 -1.91 -22.46 11.35
CA TRP A 1094 -0.76 -21.91 12.08
C TRP A 1094 -0.49 -22.53 13.47
N HIS A 1095 -1.51 -23.02 14.18
CA HIS A 1095 -1.34 -23.60 15.51
C HIS A 1095 -1.14 -25.13 15.47
N ARG A 1096 0.11 -25.54 15.23
CA ARG A 1096 0.61 -26.91 15.43
C ARG A 1096 1.88 -26.92 16.31
N GLY A 1097 1.90 -26.08 17.36
CA GLY A 1097 2.91 -26.12 18.42
C GLY A 1097 2.44 -27.02 19.58
N LEU A 1098 3.39 -27.52 20.38
CA LEU A 1098 3.22 -28.48 21.50
C LEU A 1098 2.22 -28.06 22.62
N LEU A 1099 1.62 -26.87 22.57
CA LEU A 1099 0.61 -26.40 23.51
C LEU A 1099 -0.68 -26.00 22.77
N PRO A 1100 -1.66 -26.92 22.61
CA PRO A 1100 -2.96 -26.66 21.95
C PRO A 1100 -3.86 -25.64 22.67
N VAL A 1101 -3.48 -25.20 23.87
CA VAL A 1101 -4.36 -24.55 24.85
C VAL A 1101 -4.47 -23.02 24.68
N LEU A 1102 -3.60 -22.38 23.88
CA LEU A 1102 -3.39 -20.92 23.97
C LEU A 1102 -3.91 -20.07 22.78
N GLY A 1103 -4.50 -20.68 21.73
CA GLY A 1103 -5.05 -19.91 20.60
C GLY A 1103 -6.16 -20.65 19.85
N ARG A 1104 -7.35 -20.02 19.75
CA ARG A 1104 -8.41 -20.52 18.85
C ARG A 1104 -7.93 -20.32 17.41
N LYS A 1105 -7.94 -21.39 16.60
CA LYS A 1105 -7.65 -21.34 15.16
C LYS A 1105 -8.69 -20.53 14.36
N ARG A 1106 -9.93 -20.51 14.86
CA ARG A 1106 -11.10 -19.85 14.27
C ARG A 1106 -11.51 -18.66 15.13
N ALA A 1107 -12.11 -17.67 14.50
CA ALA A 1107 -12.71 -16.58 15.23
C ALA A 1107 -13.91 -17.09 16.06
N PRO A 1108 -14.21 -16.48 17.24
CA PRO A 1108 -15.28 -16.95 18.12
C PRO A 1108 -16.68 -17.04 17.50
N TRP A 1109 -16.95 -16.27 16.44
CA TRP A 1109 -18.25 -16.22 15.76
C TRP A 1109 -18.34 -17.16 14.55
N GLN A 1110 -17.23 -17.76 14.12
CA GLN A 1110 -17.20 -18.71 13.00
C GLN A 1110 -17.55 -20.11 13.52
N GLY A 1111 -18.81 -20.51 13.40
CA GLY A 1111 -19.29 -21.85 13.75
C GLY A 1111 -18.89 -22.95 12.75
N VAL A 1112 -18.35 -22.55 11.60
CA VAL A 1112 -17.95 -23.40 10.46
C VAL A 1112 -16.64 -24.17 10.73
N THR A 1113 -16.45 -25.37 10.16
CA THR A 1113 -15.20 -26.13 10.35
C THR A 1113 -13.99 -25.46 9.69
N CYS A 1114 -12.76 -25.75 10.16
CA CYS A 1114 -11.54 -25.21 9.53
C CYS A 1114 -11.39 -25.64 8.07
N LYS A 1115 -11.89 -26.84 7.70
CA LYS A 1115 -11.79 -27.39 6.34
C LYS A 1115 -12.70 -26.62 5.38
N GLU A 1116 -13.94 -26.37 5.79
CA GLU A 1116 -14.89 -25.55 5.03
C GLU A 1116 -14.43 -24.10 4.91
N LEU A 1117 -13.93 -23.48 5.98
CA LEU A 1117 -13.36 -22.13 5.91
C LEU A 1117 -12.15 -22.06 4.98
N SER A 1118 -11.27 -23.07 5.04
CA SER A 1118 -10.12 -23.17 4.13
C SER A 1118 -10.56 -23.26 2.67
N ARG A 1119 -11.61 -24.04 2.37
CA ARG A 1119 -12.18 -24.15 1.01
C ARG A 1119 -12.82 -22.84 0.56
N PHE A 1120 -13.57 -22.17 1.44
CA PHE A 1120 -14.18 -20.88 1.14
C PHE A 1120 -13.13 -19.82 0.79
N TRP A 1121 -12.07 -19.68 1.60
CA TRP A 1121 -11.00 -18.72 1.33
C TRP A 1121 -10.19 -19.08 0.08
N GLU A 1122 -10.10 -20.37 -0.26
CA GLU A 1122 -9.50 -20.82 -1.51
C GLU A 1122 -10.36 -20.43 -2.73
N ALA A 1123 -11.68 -20.58 -2.65
CA ALA A 1123 -12.59 -20.11 -3.69
C ALA A 1123 -12.56 -18.58 -3.83
N MET A 1124 -12.51 -17.85 -2.71
CA MET A 1124 -12.33 -16.39 -2.71
C MET A 1124 -10.99 -15.95 -3.31
N ALA A 1125 -9.90 -16.68 -3.02
CA ALA A 1125 -8.61 -16.42 -3.68
C ALA A 1125 -8.71 -16.64 -5.19
N ALA A 1126 -9.43 -17.70 -5.61
CA ALA A 1126 -9.63 -18.03 -7.01
C ALA A 1126 -10.43 -16.96 -7.78
N ARG A 1127 -11.25 -16.13 -7.12
CA ARG A 1127 -11.98 -15.03 -7.77
C ARG A 1127 -11.08 -14.03 -8.47
N THR A 1128 -9.93 -13.71 -7.89
CA THR A 1128 -8.99 -12.78 -8.53
C THR A 1128 -8.28 -13.39 -9.75
N ARG A 1129 -8.47 -14.69 -10.03
CA ARG A 1129 -7.94 -15.33 -11.24
C ARG A 1129 -8.80 -14.89 -12.42
N THR A 1130 -8.19 -14.35 -13.47
CA THR A 1130 -8.84 -14.17 -14.77
C THR A 1130 -9.45 -15.51 -15.19
N PRO A 1131 -10.74 -15.54 -15.60
CA PRO A 1131 -11.35 -16.79 -16.03
C PRO A 1131 -10.55 -17.34 -17.21
N ARG A 1132 -10.28 -18.64 -17.21
CA ARG A 1132 -9.75 -19.33 -18.39
C ARG A 1132 -10.80 -19.19 -19.49
N SER A 1133 -10.51 -18.39 -20.51
CA SER A 1133 -11.25 -18.38 -21.77
C SER A 1133 -11.13 -19.75 -22.43
#